data_AF-A0A7S3WKK3-F1
#
_entry.id   AF-A0A7S3WKK3-F1
#
_cell.length_a   1.000
_cell.length_b   1.000
_cell.length_c   1.000
_cell.angle_alpha   90.00
_cell.angle_beta   90.00
_cell.angle_gamma   90.00
#
_symmetry.space_group_name_H-M   'P 1'
#
loop_
_entity.id
_entity.type
_entity.pdbx_description
1 polymer ?
#
loop_
_entity_poly.entity_id
_entity_poly.type
_entity_poly.pdbx_seq_one_letter_code
_entity_poly.pdbx_strand_id
1 'polypeptide(L)'
;MGVMAGGSDAWDACNQAVVNAGGAAAVVAAMGRHIADLKLQRSGCGAQQNMALGSDACKQAVVDADGAAAVVAAMGRHAADVELQRCGPATVVASMGGHATDVQLQRDGCGALQNMAAGSDACKQAVVDAGGATAVAAAMGGHAADVELQRAGCGALQNMAAGSDARKQAVVDAGGAAAVVAAMGGHAADEEVQRAGCGALQNMAAGSDACKRAIVGAGGLAALVAAGTAHPPCHAPVSVAVRHLLGDLGAFAPAAPAPPPPPPSAAVVPLPTAAELAEAERARQRAEQRAQQEQAQREEAEQRARASQQGQHGLQQQLTAAQQTLARLQAENAQLRAASQSARTSAIDRLVDTVDSSSLAGGTVLSVAAGPLAHFNSQYQSVRRRCYSGLDIWPAVAPPSPFGVEVTMLRRLWAEGGRGRRAGPIQETLPMGFTLTRIEAIDVPASDRHAFYNLVEQMDSRRSSGAIPGPFNPVYPGGDRTGEKAAVFAQLRARFLPRDKLQNQNIMLALHGCSHEVSDSVCRDGFAVVPYRDEPWFGRGLYLTTYAEYACRYATGEFKEQRNPPNSAGEHVLIAAFVAPGMVYPVSRKPDYTRPSNLTSSSKLKDRALQPQFNSHYAFVSAAHNYECMDGARDGTVMDYDELVCEIPQQALPAYRLYFRAP
;
A
#
# COMPACT_ATOMS: atom_id res chain seq x y z
N MET A 1 14.23 8.88 -36.92
CA MET A 1 12.85 8.35 -37.03
C MET A 1 12.93 6.84 -36.89
N GLY A 2 12.27 6.26 -35.88
CA GLY A 2 12.32 4.83 -35.55
C GLY A 2 12.40 4.61 -34.04
N VAL A 3 11.31 4.94 -33.33
CA VAL A 3 11.18 4.79 -31.88
C VAL A 3 10.86 3.33 -31.53
N MET A 4 11.43 2.85 -30.43
CA MET A 4 11.11 1.57 -29.79
C MET A 4 9.62 1.47 -29.42
N ALA A 5 8.86 0.66 -30.17
CA ALA A 5 7.41 0.45 -29.99
C ALA A 5 7.02 -0.87 -29.27
N GLY A 6 7.97 -1.63 -28.70
CA GLY A 6 7.67 -2.99 -28.21
C GLY A 6 7.15 -3.13 -26.77
N GLY A 7 7.21 -2.06 -25.96
CA GLY A 7 6.96 -2.14 -24.50
C GLY A 7 5.58 -1.66 -24.04
N SER A 8 5.03 -0.60 -24.64
CA SER A 8 3.70 -0.07 -24.26
C SER A 8 2.58 -0.98 -24.74
N ASP A 9 2.71 -1.56 -25.94
CA ASP A 9 1.65 -2.35 -26.56
C ASP A 9 1.31 -3.62 -25.78
N ALA A 10 2.30 -4.26 -25.15
CA ALA A 10 2.06 -5.45 -24.32
C ALA A 10 1.43 -5.09 -22.96
N TRP A 11 1.81 -3.94 -22.39
CA TRP A 11 1.25 -3.44 -21.14
C TRP A 11 -0.20 -2.97 -21.32
N ASP A 12 -0.48 -2.22 -22.39
CA ASP A 12 -1.83 -1.79 -22.77
C ASP A 12 -2.71 -2.98 -23.17
N ALA A 13 -2.19 -3.96 -23.92
CA ALA A 13 -2.94 -5.17 -24.25
C ALA A 13 -3.33 -5.97 -22.99
N CYS A 14 -2.47 -6.01 -21.97
CA CYS A 14 -2.75 -6.68 -20.71
C CYS A 14 -3.86 -5.95 -19.91
N ASN A 15 -3.76 -4.63 -19.77
CA ASN A 15 -4.80 -3.82 -19.14
C ASN A 15 -6.14 -3.94 -19.88
N GLN A 16 -6.09 -3.93 -21.22
CA GLN A 16 -7.28 -4.10 -22.05
C GLN A 16 -7.92 -5.48 -21.87
N ALA A 17 -7.12 -6.55 -21.76
CA ALA A 17 -7.63 -7.88 -21.49
C ALA A 17 -8.29 -7.99 -20.10
N VAL A 18 -7.70 -7.37 -19.08
CA VAL A 18 -8.27 -7.29 -17.72
C VAL A 18 -9.60 -6.53 -17.73
N VAL A 19 -9.66 -5.40 -18.43
CA VAL A 19 -10.88 -4.60 -18.58
C VAL A 19 -11.97 -5.37 -19.33
N ASN A 20 -11.63 -6.03 -20.42
CA ASN A 20 -12.58 -6.85 -21.19
C ASN A 20 -13.15 -8.02 -20.38
N ALA A 21 -12.43 -8.49 -19.36
CA ALA A 21 -12.89 -9.51 -18.42
C ALA A 21 -13.73 -8.94 -17.25
N GLY A 22 -14.04 -7.63 -17.26
CA GLY A 22 -14.77 -6.96 -16.18
C GLY A 22 -13.90 -6.64 -14.95
N GLY A 23 -12.59 -6.62 -15.11
CA GLY A 23 -11.63 -6.47 -14.01
C GLY A 23 -11.77 -5.15 -13.25
N ALA A 24 -12.08 -4.04 -13.93
CA ALA A 24 -12.27 -2.74 -13.28
C ALA A 24 -13.42 -2.76 -12.25
N ALA A 25 -14.59 -3.26 -12.65
CA ALA A 25 -15.75 -3.42 -11.77
C ALA A 25 -15.48 -4.43 -10.65
N ALA A 26 -14.77 -5.53 -10.93
CA ALA A 26 -14.40 -6.51 -9.93
C ALA A 26 -13.47 -5.93 -8.86
N VAL A 27 -12.48 -5.12 -9.26
CA VAL A 27 -11.55 -4.42 -8.37
C VAL A 27 -12.30 -3.42 -7.50
N VAL A 28 -13.15 -2.57 -8.07
CA VAL A 28 -13.95 -1.61 -7.30
C VAL A 28 -14.88 -2.31 -6.31
N ALA A 29 -15.58 -3.36 -6.76
CA ALA A 29 -16.47 -4.10 -5.89
C ALA A 29 -15.73 -4.81 -4.74
N ALA A 30 -14.49 -5.24 -4.96
CA ALA A 30 -13.63 -5.80 -3.90
C ALA A 30 -13.18 -4.71 -2.92
N MET A 31 -12.73 -3.55 -3.43
CA MET A 31 -12.34 -2.41 -2.61
C MET A 31 -13.49 -1.93 -1.72
N GLY A 32 -14.70 -1.79 -2.27
CA GLY A 32 -15.89 -1.41 -1.51
C GLY A 32 -16.29 -2.44 -0.45
N ARG A 33 -16.25 -3.74 -0.78
CA ARG A 33 -16.60 -4.83 0.17
C ARG A 33 -15.62 -4.95 1.34
N HIS A 34 -14.37 -4.54 1.14
CA HIS A 34 -13.29 -4.73 2.10
C HIS A 34 -12.58 -3.42 2.40
N ILE A 35 -13.35 -2.36 2.63
CA ILE A 35 -12.81 -1.01 2.88
C ILE A 35 -11.83 -0.94 4.08
N ALA A 36 -11.92 -1.88 5.02
CA ALA A 36 -11.00 -2.01 6.15
C ALA A 36 -9.60 -2.55 5.79
N ASP A 37 -9.49 -3.31 4.70
CA ASP A 37 -8.27 -4.01 4.33
C ASP A 37 -7.33 -3.07 3.57
N LEU A 38 -6.38 -2.48 4.29
CA LEU A 38 -5.41 -1.56 3.72
C LEU A 38 -4.60 -2.16 2.56
N LYS A 39 -4.28 -3.47 2.59
CA LYS A 39 -3.50 -4.11 1.53
C LYS A 39 -4.34 -4.25 0.27
N LEU A 40 -5.58 -4.70 0.40
CA LEU A 40 -6.52 -4.74 -0.72
C LEU A 40 -6.77 -3.34 -1.27
N GLN A 41 -6.90 -2.32 -0.41
CA GLN A 41 -7.05 -0.94 -0.87
C GLN A 41 -5.82 -0.46 -1.66
N ARG A 42 -4.59 -0.74 -1.19
CA ARG A 42 -3.36 -0.40 -1.91
C ARG A 42 -3.26 -1.11 -3.27
N SER A 43 -3.52 -2.41 -3.30
CA SER A 43 -3.49 -3.20 -4.54
C SER A 43 -4.61 -2.81 -5.50
N GLY A 44 -5.80 -2.52 -4.98
CA GLY A 44 -6.94 -2.06 -5.76
C GLY A 44 -6.69 -0.69 -6.39
N CYS A 45 -6.24 0.29 -5.60
CA CYS A 45 -5.81 1.60 -6.11
C CYS A 45 -4.70 1.48 -7.14
N GLY A 46 -3.68 0.62 -6.90
CA GLY A 46 -2.59 0.38 -7.85
C GLY A 46 -3.06 -0.28 -9.16
N ALA A 47 -3.99 -1.22 -9.09
CA ALA A 47 -4.58 -1.84 -10.28
C ALA A 47 -5.40 -0.82 -11.08
N GLN A 48 -6.22 -0.02 -10.41
CA GLN A 48 -6.98 1.06 -11.04
C GLN A 48 -6.07 2.13 -11.64
N GLN A 49 -4.96 2.48 -10.99
CA GLN A 49 -3.96 3.40 -11.52
C GLN A 49 -3.36 2.87 -12.81
N ASN A 50 -2.96 1.60 -12.84
CA ASN A 50 -2.39 1.00 -14.03
C ASN A 50 -3.40 1.01 -15.20
N MET A 51 -4.69 0.75 -14.92
CA MET A 51 -5.74 0.85 -15.92
C MET A 51 -6.01 2.30 -16.35
N ALA A 52 -5.97 3.26 -15.43
CA ALA A 52 -6.18 4.69 -15.69
C ALA A 52 -5.02 5.35 -16.45
N LEU A 53 -3.82 4.77 -16.38
CA LEU A 53 -2.67 5.19 -17.19
C LEU A 53 -2.65 4.54 -18.59
N GLY A 54 -3.53 3.57 -18.83
CA GLY A 54 -3.61 2.78 -20.06
C GLY A 54 -4.38 3.43 -21.20
N SER A 55 -4.87 2.60 -22.13
CA SER A 55 -5.73 3.03 -23.25
C SER A 55 -6.98 3.78 -22.77
N ASP A 56 -7.58 4.59 -23.65
CA ASP A 56 -8.81 5.33 -23.32
C ASP A 56 -9.98 4.40 -22.97
N ALA A 57 -10.02 3.20 -23.56
CA ALA A 57 -10.99 2.17 -23.18
C ALA A 57 -10.75 1.65 -21.75
N CYS A 58 -9.49 1.52 -21.31
CA CYS A 58 -9.19 1.15 -19.92
C CYS A 58 -9.57 2.24 -18.93
N LYS A 59 -9.29 3.50 -19.27
CA LYS A 59 -9.73 4.67 -18.49
C LYS A 59 -11.23 4.67 -18.34
N GLN A 60 -11.96 4.54 -19.45
CA GLN A 60 -13.42 4.54 -19.44
C GLN A 60 -13.98 3.39 -18.58
N ALA A 61 -13.37 2.20 -18.60
CA ALA A 61 -13.83 1.11 -17.74
C ALA A 61 -13.60 1.35 -16.25
N VAL A 62 -12.54 2.07 -15.86
CA VAL A 62 -12.32 2.50 -14.47
C VAL A 62 -13.36 3.54 -14.05
N VAL A 63 -13.69 4.45 -14.97
CA VAL A 63 -14.72 5.47 -14.82
C VAL A 63 -16.10 4.80 -14.64
N ASP A 64 -16.49 3.90 -15.53
CA ASP A 64 -17.77 3.17 -15.50
C ASP A 64 -17.92 2.26 -14.27
N ALA A 65 -16.80 1.87 -13.65
CA ALA A 65 -16.78 1.06 -12.44
C ALA A 65 -16.90 1.86 -11.14
N ASP A 66 -17.09 3.18 -11.18
CA ASP A 66 -17.04 4.10 -10.03
C ASP A 66 -15.67 4.10 -9.32
N GLY A 67 -14.60 4.05 -10.12
CA GLY A 67 -13.25 3.88 -9.60
C GLY A 67 -12.80 4.98 -8.63
N ALA A 68 -13.14 6.24 -8.91
CA ALA A 68 -12.84 7.35 -8.00
C ALA A 68 -13.55 7.22 -6.65
N ALA A 69 -14.83 6.83 -6.63
CA ALA A 69 -15.57 6.68 -5.37
C ALA A 69 -14.92 5.61 -4.48
N ALA A 70 -14.45 4.50 -5.07
CA ALA A 70 -13.71 3.47 -4.35
C ALA A 70 -12.39 3.98 -3.77
N VAL A 71 -11.62 4.75 -4.54
CA VAL A 71 -10.36 5.36 -4.08
C VAL A 71 -10.61 6.40 -2.98
N VAL A 72 -11.64 7.24 -3.12
CA VAL A 72 -12.02 8.25 -2.12
C VAL A 72 -12.44 7.56 -0.82
N ALA A 73 -13.27 6.52 -0.89
CA ALA A 73 -13.68 5.76 0.29
C ALA A 73 -12.47 5.09 0.98
N ALA A 74 -11.54 4.55 0.19
CA ALA A 74 -10.32 3.93 0.70
C ALA A 74 -9.45 4.94 1.44
N MET A 75 -9.23 6.12 0.84
CA MET A 75 -8.45 7.20 1.42
C MET A 75 -9.12 7.84 2.63
N GLY A 76 -10.44 7.95 2.64
CA GLY A 76 -11.18 8.45 3.80
C GLY A 76 -10.98 7.58 5.04
N ARG A 77 -10.83 6.26 4.86
CA ARG A 77 -10.58 5.32 5.96
C ARG A 77 -9.09 5.19 6.32
N HIS A 78 -8.20 5.31 5.33
CA HIS A 78 -6.76 5.08 5.49
C HIS A 78 -5.95 6.34 5.17
N ALA A 79 -6.40 7.48 5.67
CA ALA A 79 -5.88 8.80 5.29
C ALA A 79 -4.39 9.01 5.62
N ALA A 80 -3.81 8.23 6.53
CA ALA A 80 -2.38 8.32 6.89
C ALA A 80 -1.46 7.47 6.00
N ASP A 81 -2.01 6.67 5.09
CA ASP A 81 -1.23 5.70 4.34
C ASP A 81 -0.56 6.27 3.09
N VAL A 82 0.77 6.33 3.11
CA VAL A 82 1.57 6.96 2.05
C VAL A 82 1.51 6.20 0.72
N GLU A 83 1.43 4.86 0.74
CA GLU A 83 1.37 4.09 -0.50
C GLU A 83 0.01 4.24 -1.18
N LEU A 84 -1.07 4.18 -0.40
CA LEU A 84 -2.43 4.41 -0.90
C LEU A 84 -2.59 5.83 -1.50
N GLN A 85 -2.01 6.84 -0.85
CA GLN A 85 -1.96 8.21 -1.35
C GLN A 85 -1.14 8.36 -2.63
N ARG A 86 -0.13 7.50 -2.87
CA ARG A 86 0.69 7.54 -4.08
C ARG A 86 0.03 6.88 -5.29
N CYS A 87 -0.85 5.89 -5.08
CA CYS A 87 -1.43 5.16 -6.20
C CYS A 87 -2.82 5.63 -6.64
N GLY A 88 -3.59 6.30 -5.79
CA GLY A 88 -4.90 6.80 -6.20
C GLY A 88 -4.98 8.04 -7.12
N PRO A 89 -3.98 8.96 -7.23
CA PRO A 89 -4.17 10.22 -7.95
C PRO A 89 -4.60 10.07 -9.42
N ALA A 90 -3.96 9.18 -10.19
CA ALA A 90 -4.27 9.02 -11.61
C ALA A 90 -5.69 8.47 -11.84
N THR A 91 -6.16 7.57 -10.97
CA THR A 91 -7.53 7.04 -11.00
C THR A 91 -8.56 8.13 -10.75
N VAL A 92 -8.30 8.98 -9.76
CA VAL A 92 -9.19 10.11 -9.43
C VAL A 92 -9.22 11.12 -10.59
N VAL A 93 -8.06 11.49 -11.12
CA VAL A 93 -7.97 12.42 -12.27
C VAL A 93 -8.67 11.87 -13.51
N ALA A 94 -8.49 10.59 -13.85
CA ALA A 94 -9.15 9.97 -14.99
C ALA A 94 -10.68 9.98 -14.83
N SER A 95 -11.18 9.68 -13.63
CA SER A 95 -12.62 9.68 -13.34
C SER A 95 -13.22 11.09 -13.37
N MET A 96 -12.49 12.09 -12.85
CA MET A 96 -12.89 13.49 -12.96
C MET A 96 -12.97 13.95 -14.43
N GLY A 97 -12.05 13.50 -15.28
CA GLY A 97 -12.10 13.78 -16.72
C GLY A 97 -13.28 13.11 -17.42
N GLY A 98 -13.59 11.85 -17.08
CA GLY A 98 -14.70 11.08 -17.66
C GLY A 98 -16.10 11.58 -17.26
N HIS A 99 -16.22 12.26 -16.12
CA HIS A 99 -17.50 12.75 -15.59
C HIS A 99 -17.45 14.24 -15.25
N ALA A 100 -16.99 15.06 -16.19
CA ALA A 100 -16.83 16.51 -15.99
C ALA A 100 -18.13 17.23 -15.55
N THR A 101 -19.31 16.69 -15.85
CA THR A 101 -20.61 17.27 -15.51
C THR A 101 -21.17 16.82 -14.15
N ASP A 102 -20.62 15.78 -13.53
CA ASP A 102 -21.06 15.29 -12.23
C ASP A 102 -20.43 16.10 -11.09
N VAL A 103 -21.17 17.09 -10.57
CA VAL A 103 -20.70 17.98 -9.51
C VAL A 103 -20.30 17.24 -8.23
N GLN A 104 -20.97 16.14 -7.89
CA GLN A 104 -20.67 15.37 -6.68
C GLN A 104 -19.33 14.65 -6.85
N LEU A 105 -19.13 14.00 -7.99
CA LEU A 105 -17.86 13.34 -8.30
C LEU A 105 -16.71 14.35 -8.39
N GLN A 106 -16.93 15.51 -9.01
CA GLN A 106 -15.90 16.55 -9.07
C GLN A 106 -15.54 17.07 -7.67
N ARG A 107 -16.52 17.23 -6.78
CA ARG A 107 -16.28 17.64 -5.39
C ARG A 107 -15.48 16.59 -4.63
N ASP A 108 -15.90 15.33 -4.69
CA ASP A 108 -15.23 14.21 -4.02
C ASP A 108 -13.81 13.99 -4.57
N GLY A 109 -13.63 14.16 -5.88
CA GLY A 109 -12.33 14.11 -6.56
C GLY A 109 -11.39 15.23 -6.10
N CYS A 110 -11.86 16.49 -6.07
CA CYS A 110 -11.09 17.62 -5.54
C CYS A 110 -10.69 17.39 -4.07
N GLY A 111 -11.62 16.91 -3.23
CA GLY A 111 -11.34 16.60 -1.82
C GLY A 111 -10.33 15.47 -1.64
N ALA A 112 -10.41 14.42 -2.46
CA ALA A 112 -9.42 13.34 -2.43
C ALA A 112 -8.03 13.84 -2.84
N LEU A 113 -7.91 14.63 -3.92
CA LEU A 113 -6.64 15.20 -4.36
C LEU A 113 -6.07 16.17 -3.32
N GLN A 114 -6.92 16.94 -2.62
CA GLN A 114 -6.51 17.78 -1.50
C GLN A 114 -5.89 16.96 -0.36
N ASN A 115 -6.53 15.86 0.04
CA ASN A 115 -6.05 14.98 1.10
C ASN A 115 -4.72 14.31 0.73
N MET A 116 -4.59 13.83 -0.51
CA MET A 116 -3.33 13.27 -1.01
C MET A 116 -2.20 14.31 -1.03
N ALA A 117 -2.50 15.54 -1.47
CA ALA A 117 -1.53 16.62 -1.50
C ALA A 117 -1.20 17.19 -0.10
N ALA A 118 -1.99 16.90 0.93
CA ALA A 118 -1.67 17.24 2.32
C ALA A 118 -0.53 16.38 2.92
N GLY A 119 -0.21 15.24 2.27
CA GLY A 119 0.82 14.31 2.71
C GLY A 119 2.26 14.77 2.44
N SER A 120 3.16 13.79 2.28
CA SER A 120 4.59 14.04 2.02
C SER A 120 4.84 14.72 0.67
N ASP A 121 6.04 15.29 0.47
CA ASP A 121 6.41 15.88 -0.82
C ASP A 121 6.35 14.89 -2.00
N ALA A 122 6.53 13.59 -1.73
CA ALA A 122 6.34 12.54 -2.73
C ALA A 122 4.85 12.38 -3.13
N CYS A 123 3.92 12.55 -2.19
CA CYS A 123 2.48 12.50 -2.47
C CYS A 123 2.03 13.73 -3.26
N LYS A 124 2.51 14.92 -2.88
CA LYS A 124 2.30 16.16 -3.64
C LYS A 124 2.80 16.03 -5.07
N GLN A 125 3.99 15.47 -5.25
CA GLN A 125 4.56 15.26 -6.57
C GLN A 125 3.73 14.25 -7.37
N ALA A 126 3.30 13.14 -6.77
CA ALA A 126 2.46 12.15 -7.46
C ALA A 126 1.11 12.73 -7.94
N VAL A 127 0.49 13.64 -7.16
CA VAL A 127 -0.74 14.33 -7.57
C VAL A 127 -0.50 15.26 -8.76
N VAL A 128 0.60 16.01 -8.75
CA VAL A 128 0.98 16.90 -9.86
C VAL A 128 1.32 16.10 -11.12
N ASP A 129 2.12 15.04 -10.99
CA ASP A 129 2.55 14.17 -12.10
C ASP A 129 1.35 13.46 -12.76
N ALA A 130 0.30 13.16 -11.98
CA ALA A 130 -0.95 12.59 -12.47
C ALA A 130 -1.85 13.61 -13.20
N GLY A 131 -1.47 14.88 -13.30
CA GLY A 131 -2.28 15.93 -13.93
C GLY A 131 -3.35 16.54 -13.00
N GLY A 132 -3.23 16.34 -11.68
CA GLY A 132 -4.22 16.79 -10.69
C GLY A 132 -4.49 18.29 -10.72
N ALA A 133 -3.47 19.13 -10.95
CA ALA A 133 -3.64 20.58 -11.02
C ALA A 133 -4.58 21.02 -12.16
N THR A 134 -4.42 20.42 -13.34
CA THR A 134 -5.28 20.69 -14.51
C THR A 134 -6.70 20.21 -14.29
N ALA A 135 -6.86 19.01 -13.73
CA ALA A 135 -8.18 18.44 -13.43
C ALA A 135 -8.95 19.30 -12.41
N VAL A 136 -8.29 19.73 -11.34
CA VAL A 136 -8.89 20.61 -10.32
C VAL A 136 -9.26 21.97 -10.90
N ALA A 137 -8.38 22.60 -11.69
CA ALA A 137 -8.69 23.89 -12.31
C ALA A 137 -9.88 23.81 -13.28
N ALA A 138 -9.96 22.73 -14.06
CA ALA A 138 -11.09 22.47 -14.95
C ALA A 138 -12.40 22.25 -14.17
N ALA A 139 -12.37 21.44 -13.10
CA ALA A 139 -13.52 21.19 -12.24
C ALA A 139 -14.04 22.48 -11.59
N MET A 140 -13.14 23.32 -11.06
CA MET A 140 -13.48 24.62 -10.47
C MET A 140 -14.15 25.55 -11.48
N GLY A 141 -13.68 25.58 -12.73
CA GLY A 141 -14.28 26.36 -13.80
C GLY A 141 -15.65 25.83 -14.26
N GLY A 142 -15.78 24.51 -14.38
CA GLY A 142 -17.03 23.85 -14.79
C GLY A 142 -18.16 23.97 -13.76
N HIS A 143 -17.80 24.08 -12.48
CA HIS A 143 -18.74 24.10 -11.35
C HIS A 143 -18.54 25.32 -10.45
N ALA A 144 -18.43 26.49 -11.07
CA ALA A 144 -18.12 27.75 -10.39
C ALA A 144 -19.11 28.13 -9.25
N ALA A 145 -20.36 27.65 -9.32
CA ALA A 145 -21.38 27.93 -8.31
C ALA A 145 -21.31 27.04 -7.05
N ASP A 146 -20.58 25.92 -7.10
CA ASP A 146 -20.53 24.96 -5.99
C ASP A 146 -19.46 25.34 -4.98
N VAL A 147 -19.86 25.95 -3.86
CA VAL A 147 -18.92 26.47 -2.86
C VAL A 147 -18.00 25.40 -2.25
N GLU A 148 -18.53 24.20 -2.00
CA GLU A 148 -17.74 23.11 -1.40
C GLU A 148 -16.66 22.59 -2.36
N LEU A 149 -16.99 22.50 -3.65
CA LEU A 149 -16.01 22.19 -4.69
C LEU A 149 -14.95 23.28 -4.80
N GLN A 150 -15.35 24.56 -4.74
CA GLN A 150 -14.38 25.66 -4.75
C GLN A 150 -13.45 25.64 -3.52
N ARG A 151 -13.96 25.32 -2.32
CA ARG A 151 -13.14 25.13 -1.11
C ARG A 151 -12.12 24.02 -1.29
N ALA A 152 -12.58 22.84 -1.71
CA ALA A 152 -11.72 21.67 -1.92
C ALA A 152 -10.69 21.92 -3.03
N GLY A 153 -11.09 22.55 -4.13
CA GLY A 153 -10.23 22.89 -5.25
C GLY A 153 -9.14 23.89 -4.87
N CYS A 154 -9.49 24.99 -4.19
CA CYS A 154 -8.52 25.94 -3.66
C CYS A 154 -7.54 25.27 -2.68
N GLY A 155 -8.03 24.41 -1.79
CA GLY A 155 -7.20 23.67 -0.85
C GLY A 155 -6.25 22.67 -1.51
N ALA A 156 -6.71 21.98 -2.56
CA ALA A 156 -5.88 21.07 -3.34
C ALA A 156 -4.74 21.82 -4.03
N LEU A 157 -5.04 22.92 -4.73
CA LEU A 157 -4.02 23.74 -5.41
C LEU A 157 -3.04 24.38 -4.42
N GLN A 158 -3.51 24.79 -3.24
CA GLN A 158 -2.65 25.26 -2.15
C GLN A 158 -1.62 24.20 -1.74
N ASN A 159 -2.08 22.97 -1.49
CA ASN A 159 -1.24 21.87 -1.04
C ASN A 159 -0.23 21.44 -2.10
N MET A 160 -0.63 21.40 -3.37
CA MET A 160 0.26 21.08 -4.50
C MET A 160 1.37 22.13 -4.67
N ALA A 161 1.04 23.42 -4.52
CA ALA A 161 1.98 24.52 -4.65
C ALA A 161 2.94 24.68 -3.44
N ALA A 162 2.80 23.87 -2.39
CA ALA A 162 3.65 23.95 -1.21
C ALA A 162 5.06 23.37 -1.46
N GLY A 163 6.10 24.13 -1.11
CA GLY A 163 7.50 23.68 -1.13
C GLY A 163 8.20 23.91 -2.48
N SER A 164 8.13 22.93 -3.38
CA SER A 164 8.91 22.87 -4.63
C SER A 164 8.51 23.92 -5.67
N ASP A 165 9.50 24.63 -6.23
CA ASP A 165 9.29 25.60 -7.32
C ASP A 165 8.77 24.97 -8.61
N ALA A 166 9.20 23.74 -8.91
CA ALA A 166 8.70 23.00 -10.06
C ALA A 166 7.20 22.71 -9.94
N ARG A 167 6.71 22.40 -8.73
CA ARG A 167 5.28 22.19 -8.48
C ARG A 167 4.49 23.49 -8.52
N LYS A 168 5.02 24.57 -7.96
CA LYS A 168 4.40 25.91 -8.08
C LYS A 168 4.20 26.28 -9.54
N GLN A 169 5.23 26.08 -10.37
CA GLN A 169 5.17 26.35 -11.80
C GLN A 169 4.15 25.45 -12.50
N ALA A 170 4.12 24.14 -12.21
CA ALA A 170 3.14 23.22 -12.80
C ALA A 170 1.69 23.61 -12.45
N VAL A 171 1.43 24.05 -11.21
CA VAL A 171 0.10 24.53 -10.80
C VAL A 171 -0.30 25.79 -11.55
N VAL A 172 0.64 26.71 -11.77
CA VAL A 172 0.42 27.93 -12.55
C VAL A 172 0.17 27.61 -14.04
N ASP A 173 1.00 26.75 -14.64
CA ASP A 173 0.90 26.36 -16.04
C ASP A 173 -0.42 25.63 -16.34
N ALA A 174 -0.96 24.92 -15.35
CA ALA A 174 -2.28 24.29 -15.39
C ALA A 174 -3.46 25.28 -15.28
N GLY A 175 -3.21 26.60 -15.16
CA GLY A 175 -4.23 27.63 -15.00
C GLY A 175 -4.74 27.80 -13.56
N GLY A 176 -4.06 27.21 -12.57
CA GLY A 176 -4.50 27.21 -11.17
C GLY A 176 -4.66 28.61 -10.57
N ALA A 177 -3.82 29.58 -10.95
CA ALA A 177 -3.93 30.95 -10.49
C ALA A 177 -5.25 31.61 -10.92
N ALA A 178 -5.67 31.42 -12.18
CA ALA A 178 -6.93 31.97 -12.69
C ALA A 178 -8.14 31.30 -12.05
N ALA A 179 -8.10 29.98 -11.86
CA ALA A 179 -9.17 29.23 -11.19
C ALA A 179 -9.38 29.70 -9.74
N VAL A 180 -8.29 29.88 -8.98
CA VAL A 180 -8.36 30.38 -7.60
C VAL A 180 -8.93 31.81 -7.53
N VAL A 181 -8.49 32.71 -8.41
CA VAL A 181 -9.00 34.09 -8.43
C VAL A 181 -10.49 34.13 -8.77
N ALA A 182 -10.92 33.32 -9.75
CA ALA A 182 -12.33 33.21 -10.10
C ALA A 182 -13.18 32.68 -8.92
N ALA A 183 -12.69 31.66 -8.21
CA ALA A 183 -13.35 31.11 -7.03
C ALA A 183 -13.48 32.15 -5.91
N MET A 184 -12.40 32.87 -5.61
CA MET A 184 -12.41 33.95 -4.61
C MET A 184 -13.38 35.08 -4.98
N GLY A 185 -13.50 35.42 -6.27
CA GLY A 185 -14.47 36.42 -6.74
C GLY A 185 -15.92 35.93 -6.67
N GLY A 186 -16.18 34.68 -7.08
CA GLY A 186 -17.52 34.08 -7.08
C GLY A 186 -18.07 33.81 -5.69
N HIS A 187 -17.20 33.55 -4.72
CA HIS A 187 -17.55 33.22 -3.33
C HIS A 187 -16.92 34.18 -2.33
N ALA A 188 -17.07 35.48 -2.58
CA ALA A 188 -16.47 36.55 -1.76
C ALA A 188 -16.90 36.52 -0.28
N ALA A 189 -18.08 35.97 0.03
CA ALA A 189 -18.59 35.85 1.40
C ALA A 189 -18.14 34.58 2.12
N ASP A 190 -17.56 33.60 1.40
CA ASP A 190 -17.17 32.32 1.96
C ASP A 190 -15.73 32.36 2.50
N GLU A 191 -15.61 32.41 3.82
CA GLU A 191 -14.32 32.57 4.50
C GLU A 191 -13.32 31.45 4.18
N GLU A 192 -13.79 30.22 4.04
CA GLU A 192 -12.94 29.05 3.74
C GLU A 192 -12.40 29.10 2.30
N VAL A 193 -13.22 29.50 1.32
CA VAL A 193 -12.73 29.76 -0.05
C VAL A 193 -11.70 30.88 -0.06
N GLN A 194 -11.95 31.98 0.66
CA GLN A 194 -11.00 33.09 0.72
C GLN A 194 -9.69 32.66 1.38
N ARG A 195 -9.74 31.93 2.49
CA ARG A 195 -8.57 31.47 3.24
C ARG A 195 -7.72 30.51 2.41
N ALA A 196 -8.34 29.50 1.81
CA ALA A 196 -7.65 28.53 0.96
C ALA A 196 -7.11 29.21 -0.31
N GLY A 197 -7.89 30.11 -0.92
CA GLY A 197 -7.47 30.86 -2.10
C GLY A 197 -6.28 31.78 -1.84
N CYS A 198 -6.30 32.54 -0.74
CA CYS A 198 -5.16 33.35 -0.30
C CYS A 198 -3.92 32.49 -0.05
N GLY A 199 -4.07 31.34 0.61
CA GLY A 199 -2.97 30.40 0.86
C GLY A 199 -2.39 29.81 -0.43
N ALA A 200 -3.24 29.47 -1.40
CA ALA A 200 -2.80 29.00 -2.70
C ALA A 200 -1.99 30.06 -3.46
N LEU A 201 -2.51 31.29 -3.55
CA LEU A 201 -1.82 32.39 -4.21
C LEU A 201 -0.52 32.77 -3.49
N GLN A 202 -0.47 32.68 -2.16
CA GLN A 202 0.77 32.87 -1.40
C GLN A 202 1.83 31.84 -1.78
N ASN A 203 1.47 30.55 -1.82
CA ASN A 203 2.40 29.47 -2.15
C ASN A 203 2.92 29.62 -3.59
N MET A 204 2.06 29.99 -4.54
CA MET A 204 2.45 30.26 -5.93
C MET A 204 3.33 31.52 -6.05
N ALA A 205 3.03 32.60 -5.31
CA ALA A 205 3.79 33.84 -5.34
C ALA A 205 5.23 33.68 -4.79
N ALA A 206 5.44 32.69 -3.91
CA ALA A 206 6.77 32.29 -3.45
C ALA A 206 7.58 31.49 -4.50
N GLY A 207 7.09 31.36 -5.74
CA GLY A 207 7.76 30.72 -6.86
C GLY A 207 8.50 31.70 -7.77
N SER A 208 8.66 31.31 -9.04
CA SER A 208 9.38 32.09 -10.07
C SER A 208 8.64 33.38 -10.44
N ASP A 209 9.32 34.29 -11.15
CA ASP A 209 8.66 35.50 -11.67
C ASP A 209 7.58 35.17 -12.70
N ALA A 210 7.65 34.02 -13.37
CA ALA A 210 6.58 33.54 -14.23
C ALA A 210 5.32 33.21 -13.40
N CYS A 211 5.49 32.58 -12.24
CA CYS A 211 4.39 32.35 -11.29
C CYS A 211 3.77 33.68 -10.83
N LYS A 212 4.60 34.65 -10.42
CA LYS A 212 4.13 35.98 -10.00
C LYS A 212 3.36 36.69 -11.12
N ARG A 213 3.89 36.70 -12.34
CA ARG A 213 3.23 37.30 -13.52
C ARG A 213 1.89 36.65 -13.83
N ALA A 214 1.79 35.33 -13.71
CA ALA A 214 0.52 34.63 -13.93
C ALA A 214 -0.53 35.02 -12.89
N ILE A 215 -0.15 35.16 -11.61
CA ILE A 215 -1.05 35.63 -10.55
C ILE A 215 -1.53 37.05 -10.83
N VAL A 216 -0.62 37.96 -11.20
CA VAL A 216 -0.98 39.35 -11.55
C VAL A 216 -1.87 39.39 -12.79
N GLY A 217 -1.53 38.64 -13.83
CA GLY A 217 -2.31 38.56 -15.07
C GLY A 217 -3.72 37.99 -14.87
N ALA A 218 -3.91 37.12 -13.89
CA ALA A 218 -5.22 36.60 -13.49
C ALA A 218 -6.04 37.58 -12.62
N GLY A 219 -5.49 38.73 -12.22
CA GLY A 219 -6.15 39.67 -11.31
C GLY A 219 -5.98 39.35 -9.81
N GLY A 220 -5.02 38.48 -9.46
CA GLY A 220 -4.86 37.96 -8.10
C GLY A 220 -4.51 39.01 -7.05
N LEU A 221 -3.86 40.12 -7.42
CA LEU A 221 -3.59 41.21 -6.48
C LEU A 221 -4.87 41.87 -5.97
N ALA A 222 -5.84 42.12 -6.86
CA ALA A 222 -7.13 42.70 -6.49
C ALA A 222 -7.93 41.74 -5.60
N ALA A 223 -7.92 40.44 -5.93
CA ALA A 223 -8.57 39.40 -5.12
C ALA A 223 -7.96 39.27 -3.72
N LEU A 224 -6.63 39.29 -3.59
CA LEU A 224 -5.93 39.24 -2.30
C LEU A 224 -6.26 40.46 -1.42
N VAL A 225 -6.30 41.66 -2.01
CA VAL A 225 -6.66 42.89 -1.28
C VAL A 225 -8.13 42.84 -0.82
N ALA A 226 -9.05 42.43 -1.69
CA ALA A 226 -10.46 42.30 -1.33
C ALA A 226 -10.69 41.25 -0.23
N ALA A 227 -10.00 40.11 -0.28
CA ALA A 227 -10.06 39.10 0.77
C ALA A 227 -9.47 39.62 2.09
N GLY A 228 -8.34 40.33 2.04
CA GLY A 228 -7.69 40.90 3.21
C GLY A 228 -8.46 42.04 3.88
N THR A 229 -9.37 42.72 3.19
CA THR A 229 -10.24 43.73 3.80
C THR A 229 -11.53 43.15 4.37
N ALA A 230 -12.04 42.08 3.75
CA ALA A 230 -13.31 41.46 4.14
C ALA A 230 -13.17 40.36 5.21
N HIS A 231 -12.01 39.68 5.30
CA HIS A 231 -11.82 38.48 6.12
C HIS A 231 -10.54 38.53 6.97
N PRO A 232 -10.64 38.69 8.31
CA PRO A 232 -9.48 38.82 9.18
C PRO A 232 -8.47 37.65 9.13
N PRO A 233 -8.89 36.37 9.03
CA PRO A 233 -7.94 35.25 8.95
C PRO A 233 -7.11 35.20 7.65
N CYS A 234 -7.51 35.95 6.62
CA CYS A 234 -6.74 36.07 5.38
C CYS A 234 -5.57 37.07 5.48
N HIS A 235 -5.48 37.88 6.54
CA HIS A 235 -4.46 38.95 6.65
C HIS A 235 -3.02 38.44 6.51
N ALA A 236 -2.68 37.34 7.19
CA ALA A 236 -1.32 36.77 7.17
C ALA A 236 -0.91 36.25 5.77
N PRO A 237 -1.69 35.35 5.11
CA PRO A 237 -1.37 34.88 3.77
C PRO A 237 -1.40 36.01 2.73
N VAL A 238 -2.34 36.96 2.83
CA VAL A 238 -2.40 38.14 1.96
C VAL A 238 -1.14 39.00 2.10
N SER A 239 -0.70 39.30 3.33
CA SER A 239 0.50 40.12 3.56
C SER A 239 1.75 39.50 2.96
N VAL A 240 1.90 38.17 3.07
CA VAL A 240 3.05 37.44 2.50
C VAL A 240 2.97 37.39 0.98
N ALA A 241 1.81 37.05 0.42
CA ALA A 241 1.59 37.00 -1.03
C ALA A 241 1.84 38.36 -1.68
N VAL A 242 1.26 39.43 -1.13
CA VAL A 242 1.43 40.81 -1.62
C VAL A 242 2.91 41.23 -1.53
N ARG A 243 3.63 40.85 -0.48
CA ARG A 243 5.08 41.14 -0.37
C ARG A 243 5.90 40.43 -1.45
N HIS A 244 5.57 39.17 -1.77
CA HIS A 244 6.23 38.44 -2.86
C HIS A 244 5.90 39.02 -4.23
N LEU A 245 4.67 39.46 -4.45
CA LEU A 245 4.23 40.06 -5.72
C LEU A 245 4.74 41.50 -5.91
N LEU A 246 4.89 42.28 -4.84
CA LEU A 246 5.43 43.65 -4.87
C LEU A 246 6.96 43.69 -4.71
N GLY A 247 7.61 42.58 -4.38
CA GLY A 247 9.07 42.46 -4.29
C GLY A 247 9.80 42.74 -5.60
N ASP A 248 9.10 42.69 -6.75
CA ASP A 248 9.60 43.05 -8.09
C ASP A 248 8.82 44.24 -8.67
N LEU A 249 8.83 45.38 -7.97
CA LEU A 249 8.36 46.65 -8.56
C LEU A 249 9.36 47.13 -9.63
N GLY A 250 9.19 46.59 -10.83
CA GLY A 250 9.91 46.93 -12.04
C GLY A 250 9.17 46.61 -13.34
N ALA A 251 7.83 46.53 -13.33
CA ALA A 251 6.94 46.74 -14.48
C ALA A 251 5.53 46.26 -14.13
N PHE A 252 4.59 47.20 -13.97
CA PHE A 252 3.15 47.12 -14.33
C PHE A 252 2.41 48.23 -13.57
N ALA A 253 2.10 49.31 -14.29
CA ALA A 253 1.28 50.41 -13.80
C ALA A 253 -0.19 50.19 -14.17
N PRO A 254 -1.14 50.52 -13.28
CA PRO A 254 -2.45 50.99 -13.69
C PRO A 254 -2.72 52.42 -13.21
N ALA A 255 -3.60 53.09 -13.95
CA ALA A 255 -3.94 54.51 -13.87
C ALA A 255 -4.69 54.92 -12.58
N ALA A 256 -4.55 56.21 -12.24
CA ALA A 256 -4.90 56.88 -10.99
C ALA A 256 -6.41 57.00 -10.68
N PRO A 257 -6.80 57.08 -9.39
CA PRO A 257 -8.11 57.57 -8.96
C PRO A 257 -8.10 59.06 -8.55
N ALA A 258 -9.24 59.73 -8.68
CA ALA A 258 -9.48 61.15 -8.36
C ALA A 258 -9.91 61.37 -6.88
N PRO A 259 -9.77 62.61 -6.33
CA PRO A 259 -9.78 62.88 -4.87
C PRO A 259 -11.16 63.28 -4.28
N PRO A 260 -11.31 63.29 -2.92
CA PRO A 260 -12.58 63.57 -2.22
C PRO A 260 -12.72 65.04 -1.73
N PRO A 261 -13.95 65.51 -1.39
CA PRO A 261 -14.18 66.83 -0.79
C PRO A 261 -14.32 66.82 0.78
N PRO A 262 -14.25 67.99 1.45
CA PRO A 262 -13.96 68.14 2.90
C PRO A 262 -15.23 68.42 3.79
N PRO A 263 -15.10 68.60 5.13
CA PRO A 263 -16.11 68.22 6.15
C PRO A 263 -17.10 69.34 6.56
N PRO A 264 -18.16 69.05 7.36
CA PRO A 264 -19.10 70.06 7.83
C PRO A 264 -18.65 70.72 9.14
N SER A 265 -18.94 72.02 9.26
CA SER A 265 -18.85 72.79 10.50
C SER A 265 -20.19 72.78 11.23
N ALA A 266 -20.10 72.72 12.56
CA ALA A 266 -21.17 72.71 13.53
C ALA A 266 -22.07 73.97 13.52
N ALA A 267 -23.35 73.80 13.88
CA ALA A 267 -24.07 74.72 14.79
C ALA A 267 -25.42 74.14 15.27
N VAL A 268 -25.54 74.04 16.59
CA VAL A 268 -26.65 74.42 17.48
C VAL A 268 -28.10 74.16 17.08
N VAL A 269 -28.76 73.32 17.88
CA VAL A 269 -30.21 73.02 17.93
C VAL A 269 -31.01 74.17 18.56
N PRO A 270 -32.18 74.51 18.00
CA PRO A 270 -33.32 74.94 18.82
C PRO A 270 -34.66 74.25 18.47
N LEU A 271 -35.44 74.04 19.55
CA LEU A 271 -36.85 73.65 19.75
C LEU A 271 -37.78 73.26 18.58
N PRO A 272 -38.72 72.31 18.80
CA PRO A 272 -39.31 71.59 17.68
C PRO A 272 -40.34 72.38 16.88
N THR A 273 -40.20 72.36 15.56
CA THR A 273 -41.15 72.90 14.59
C THR A 273 -42.03 71.78 14.01
N ALA A 274 -43.06 72.14 13.22
CA ALA A 274 -43.99 71.18 12.59
C ALA A 274 -43.29 70.06 11.77
N ALA A 275 -42.02 70.22 11.42
CA ALA A 275 -41.20 69.19 10.78
C ALA A 275 -40.83 68.03 11.72
N GLU A 276 -40.59 68.26 13.01
CA GLU A 276 -40.25 67.19 13.98
C GLU A 276 -41.46 66.32 14.33
N LEU A 277 -42.68 66.85 14.24
CA LEU A 277 -43.91 66.05 14.35
C LEU A 277 -44.07 65.10 13.16
N ALA A 278 -43.71 65.53 11.94
CA ALA A 278 -43.71 64.68 10.75
C ALA A 278 -42.59 63.62 10.79
N GLU A 279 -41.44 63.93 11.41
CA GLU A 279 -40.34 62.98 11.59
C GLU A 279 -40.65 61.94 12.67
N ALA A 280 -41.32 62.32 13.76
CA ALA A 280 -41.83 61.38 14.76
C ALA A 280 -42.89 60.41 14.19
N GLU A 281 -43.71 60.87 13.26
CA GLU A 281 -44.70 60.05 12.56
C GLU A 281 -44.04 59.06 11.58
N ARG A 282 -43.01 59.50 10.85
CA ARG A 282 -42.15 58.61 10.03
C ARG A 282 -41.37 57.62 10.89
N ALA A 283 -40.93 57.99 12.09
CA ALA A 283 -40.24 57.11 13.02
C ALA A 283 -41.20 56.03 13.58
N ARG A 284 -42.46 56.38 13.87
CA ARG A 284 -43.51 55.40 14.21
C ARG A 284 -43.78 54.42 13.08
N GLN A 285 -43.92 54.89 11.83
CA GLN A 285 -44.13 54.01 10.68
C GLN A 285 -42.94 53.06 10.44
N ARG A 286 -41.70 53.51 10.65
CA ARG A 286 -40.50 52.65 10.59
C ARG A 286 -40.47 51.63 11.73
N ALA A 287 -40.92 51.99 12.92
CA ALA A 287 -41.01 51.07 14.05
C ALA A 287 -42.08 49.98 13.81
N GLU A 288 -43.23 50.36 13.25
CA GLU A 288 -44.27 49.41 12.85
C GLU A 288 -43.81 48.47 11.74
N GLN A 289 -43.09 48.98 10.72
CA GLN A 289 -42.49 48.13 9.69
C GLN A 289 -41.46 47.15 10.27
N ARG A 290 -40.63 47.58 11.22
CA ARG A 290 -39.67 46.68 11.89
C ARG A 290 -40.37 45.61 12.71
N ALA A 291 -41.42 45.95 13.45
CA ALA A 291 -42.20 44.98 14.21
C ALA A 291 -42.87 43.94 13.30
N GLN A 292 -43.41 44.37 12.15
CA GLN A 292 -43.97 43.47 11.13
C GLN A 292 -42.89 42.55 10.52
N GLN A 293 -41.71 43.09 10.26
CA GLN A 293 -40.60 42.33 9.68
C GLN A 293 -40.05 41.29 10.68
N GLU A 294 -39.95 41.63 11.96
CA GLU A 294 -39.55 40.71 13.03
C GLU A 294 -40.59 39.59 13.26
N GLN A 295 -41.88 39.92 13.17
CA GLN A 295 -42.94 38.91 13.26
C GLN A 295 -42.89 37.93 12.07
N ALA A 296 -42.70 38.42 10.85
CA ALA A 296 -42.54 37.59 9.67
C ALA A 296 -41.30 36.67 9.78
N GLN A 297 -40.18 37.17 10.29
CA GLN A 297 -38.97 36.37 10.52
C GLN A 297 -39.16 35.27 11.56
N ARG A 298 -39.94 35.53 12.62
CA ARG A 298 -40.27 34.52 13.64
C ARG A 298 -41.15 33.40 13.08
N GLU A 299 -42.16 33.75 12.30
CA GLU A 299 -43.04 32.77 11.64
C GLU A 299 -42.26 31.90 10.64
N GLU A 300 -41.33 32.50 9.87
CA GLU A 300 -40.47 31.76 8.95
C GLU A 300 -39.48 30.83 9.70
N ALA A 301 -38.92 31.27 10.83
CA ALA A 301 -38.05 30.45 11.66
C ALA A 301 -38.79 29.25 12.27
N GLU A 302 -40.03 29.43 12.73
CA GLU A 302 -40.87 28.34 13.23
C GLU A 302 -41.24 27.33 12.13
N GLN A 303 -41.53 27.81 10.92
CA GLN A 303 -41.78 26.93 9.76
C GLN A 303 -40.53 26.12 9.38
N ARG A 304 -39.34 26.74 9.38
CA ARG A 304 -38.07 26.05 9.13
C ARG A 304 -37.77 25.00 10.20
N ALA A 305 -38.06 25.29 11.48
CA ALA A 305 -37.88 24.33 12.56
C ALA A 305 -38.81 23.10 12.42
N ARG A 306 -40.08 23.32 12.08
CA ARG A 306 -41.04 22.22 11.83
C ARG A 306 -40.64 21.37 10.62
N ALA A 307 -40.18 22.00 9.53
CA ALA A 307 -39.68 21.29 8.36
C ALA A 307 -38.43 20.45 8.67
N SER A 308 -37.50 20.99 9.48
CA SER A 308 -36.30 20.26 9.93
C SER A 308 -36.66 19.04 10.77
N GLN A 309 -37.61 19.19 11.71
CA GLN A 309 -38.04 18.09 12.58
C GLN A 309 -38.77 16.98 11.80
N GLN A 310 -39.56 17.33 10.79
CA GLN A 310 -40.16 16.36 9.87
C GLN A 310 -39.11 15.64 9.02
N GLY A 311 -38.09 16.37 8.54
CA GLY A 311 -36.96 15.79 7.80
C GLY A 311 -36.17 14.77 8.63
N GLN A 312 -35.90 15.07 9.90
CA GLN A 312 -35.22 14.14 10.82
C GLN A 312 -36.03 12.88 11.07
N HIS A 313 -37.36 13.00 11.22
CA HIS A 313 -38.22 11.83 11.40
C HIS A 313 -38.26 10.94 10.15
N GLY A 314 -38.27 11.55 8.95
CA GLY A 314 -38.17 10.82 7.68
C GLY A 314 -36.83 10.07 7.52
N LEU A 315 -35.72 10.71 7.88
CA LEU A 315 -34.39 10.09 7.86
C LEU A 315 -34.29 8.91 8.83
N GLN A 316 -34.88 9.01 10.02
CA GLN A 316 -34.89 7.91 11.00
C GLN A 316 -35.67 6.69 10.50
N GLN A 317 -36.80 6.92 9.80
CA GLN A 317 -37.58 5.84 9.19
C GLN A 317 -36.82 5.18 8.03
N GLN A 318 -36.15 5.96 7.19
CA GLN A 318 -35.30 5.45 6.11
C GLN A 318 -34.12 4.62 6.64
N LEU A 319 -33.46 5.07 7.71
CA LEU A 319 -32.37 4.32 8.36
C LEU A 319 -32.85 2.96 8.89
N THR A 320 -34.02 2.93 9.52
CA THR A 320 -34.60 1.69 10.06
C THR A 320 -34.96 0.71 8.93
N ALA A 321 -35.52 1.19 7.82
CA ALA A 321 -35.82 0.38 6.64
C ALA A 321 -34.55 -0.16 5.96
N ALA A 322 -33.48 0.65 5.90
CA ALA A 322 -32.19 0.24 5.37
C ALA A 322 -31.54 -0.88 6.23
N GLN A 323 -31.63 -0.78 7.56
CA GLN A 323 -31.12 -1.81 8.48
C GLN A 323 -31.85 -3.15 8.32
N GLN A 324 -33.18 -3.13 8.16
CA GLN A 324 -33.97 -4.34 7.90
C GLN A 324 -33.62 -4.99 6.56
N THR A 325 -33.41 -4.17 5.52
CA THR A 325 -33.01 -4.65 4.19
C THR A 325 -31.61 -5.26 4.22
N LEU A 326 -30.67 -4.65 4.95
CA LEU A 326 -29.31 -5.18 5.14
C LEU A 326 -29.32 -6.56 5.80
N ALA A 327 -30.11 -6.73 6.88
CA ALA A 327 -30.24 -8.02 7.56
C ALA A 327 -30.79 -9.11 6.63
N ARG A 328 -31.78 -8.78 5.79
CA ARG A 328 -32.33 -9.72 4.78
C ARG A 328 -31.27 -10.12 3.75
N LEU A 329 -30.54 -9.16 3.21
CA LEU A 329 -29.48 -9.41 2.21
C LEU A 329 -28.30 -10.19 2.77
N GLN A 330 -27.99 -10.04 4.05
CA GLN A 330 -26.97 -10.84 4.74
C GLN A 330 -27.39 -12.32 4.86
N ALA A 331 -28.66 -12.58 5.19
CA ALA A 331 -29.20 -13.94 5.24
C ALA A 331 -29.23 -14.59 3.85
N GLU A 332 -29.67 -13.87 2.82
CA GLU A 332 -29.66 -14.34 1.42
C GLU A 332 -28.22 -14.63 0.93
N ASN A 333 -27.25 -13.78 1.26
CA ASN A 333 -25.84 -14.01 0.93
C ASN A 333 -25.25 -15.24 1.64
N ALA A 334 -25.63 -15.50 2.89
CA ALA A 334 -25.19 -16.70 3.59
C ALA A 334 -25.70 -17.97 2.90
N GLN A 335 -26.95 -17.95 2.43
CA GLN A 335 -27.55 -19.05 1.66
C GLN A 335 -26.88 -19.22 0.28
N LEU A 336 -26.60 -18.13 -0.44
CA LEU A 336 -25.90 -18.18 -1.73
C LEU A 336 -24.46 -18.66 -1.60
N ARG A 337 -23.75 -18.31 -0.51
CA ARG A 337 -22.41 -18.85 -0.23
C ARG A 337 -22.45 -20.34 0.05
N ALA A 338 -23.41 -20.81 0.85
CA ALA A 338 -23.59 -22.24 1.09
C ALA A 338 -23.92 -23.01 -0.22
N ALA A 339 -24.79 -22.45 -1.06
CA ALA A 339 -25.12 -23.04 -2.37
C ALA A 339 -23.93 -23.03 -3.35
N SER A 340 -23.15 -21.94 -3.39
CA SER A 340 -21.94 -21.84 -4.22
C SER A 340 -20.83 -22.78 -3.76
N GLN A 341 -20.66 -22.95 -2.45
CA GLN A 341 -19.71 -23.90 -1.87
C GLN A 341 -20.13 -25.34 -2.20
N SER A 342 -21.42 -25.67 -2.05
CA SER A 342 -21.97 -26.97 -2.46
C SER A 342 -21.78 -27.23 -3.96
N ALA A 343 -22.06 -26.23 -4.82
CA ALA A 343 -21.87 -26.34 -6.27
C ALA A 343 -20.39 -26.50 -6.66
N ARG A 344 -19.47 -25.88 -5.92
CA ARG A 344 -18.02 -26.01 -6.11
C ARG A 344 -17.52 -27.38 -5.69
N THR A 345 -17.99 -27.91 -4.57
CA THR A 345 -17.71 -29.29 -4.13
C THR A 345 -18.21 -30.28 -5.18
N SER A 346 -19.45 -30.13 -5.67
CA SER A 346 -19.98 -30.99 -6.75
C SER A 346 -19.30 -30.79 -8.11
N ALA A 347 -18.66 -29.65 -8.38
CA ALA A 347 -17.84 -29.45 -9.59
C ALA A 347 -16.47 -30.12 -9.46
N ILE A 348 -15.91 -30.16 -8.25
CA ILE A 348 -14.66 -30.88 -7.94
C ILE A 348 -14.91 -32.39 -7.99
N ASP A 349 -16.02 -32.89 -7.45
CA ASP A 349 -16.39 -34.32 -7.54
C ASP A 349 -16.54 -34.77 -9.01
N ARG A 350 -17.17 -33.94 -9.86
CA ARG A 350 -17.28 -34.21 -11.31
C ARG A 350 -15.94 -34.18 -12.05
N LEU A 351 -14.99 -33.35 -11.60
CA LEU A 351 -13.62 -33.30 -12.14
C LEU A 351 -12.78 -34.52 -11.71
N VAL A 352 -13.06 -35.05 -10.52
CA VAL A 352 -12.48 -36.29 -9.98
C VAL A 352 -13.02 -37.53 -10.71
N ASP A 353 -14.29 -37.54 -11.12
CA ASP A 353 -14.88 -38.64 -11.90
C ASP A 353 -14.44 -38.66 -13.38
N THR A 354 -13.93 -37.56 -13.93
CA THR A 354 -13.44 -37.49 -15.33
C THR A 354 -11.97 -37.88 -15.53
N VAL A 355 -11.24 -38.23 -14.47
CA VAL A 355 -9.86 -38.75 -14.59
C VAL A 355 -9.86 -40.25 -14.29
N ASP A 356 -9.94 -41.01 -15.38
CA ASP A 356 -10.07 -42.46 -15.51
C ASP A 356 -9.57 -43.28 -14.31
N SER A 357 -10.52 -43.96 -13.65
CA SER A 357 -10.35 -44.84 -12.50
C SER A 357 -9.79 -46.23 -12.85
N SER A 358 -8.94 -46.35 -13.86
CA SER A 358 -8.30 -47.61 -14.25
C SER A 358 -6.78 -47.57 -14.17
N SER A 359 -6.23 -47.39 -12.97
CA SER A 359 -5.02 -48.09 -12.50
C SER A 359 -4.72 -47.68 -11.05
N LEU A 360 -5.31 -48.40 -10.10
CA LEU A 360 -4.87 -48.38 -8.72
C LEU A 360 -3.95 -49.59 -8.51
N ALA A 361 -2.67 -49.38 -8.82
CA ALA A 361 -1.57 -50.19 -8.29
C ALA A 361 -0.25 -49.40 -8.37
N GLY A 362 0.17 -48.77 -7.25
CA GLY A 362 1.58 -48.45 -6.98
C GLY A 362 2.11 -47.00 -7.10
N GLY A 363 1.29 -45.94 -7.06
CA GLY A 363 1.78 -44.55 -7.15
C GLY A 363 1.84 -43.79 -5.81
N THR A 364 2.94 -43.06 -5.56
CA THR A 364 3.07 -42.05 -4.48
C THR A 364 2.08 -40.88 -4.71
N VAL A 365 1.70 -40.14 -3.67
CA VAL A 365 0.81 -38.96 -3.76
C VAL A 365 1.55 -37.72 -3.23
N LEU A 366 1.37 -36.56 -3.87
CA LEU A 366 1.91 -35.28 -3.40
C LEU A 366 0.80 -34.31 -2.96
N SER A 367 1.11 -33.50 -1.95
CA SER A 367 0.28 -32.36 -1.54
C SER A 367 0.37 -31.19 -2.54
N VAL A 368 -0.61 -30.28 -2.52
CA VAL A 368 -0.55 -29.03 -3.30
C VAL A 368 0.65 -28.17 -2.88
N ALA A 369 1.01 -28.21 -1.59
CA ALA A 369 2.19 -27.54 -1.05
C ALA A 369 3.50 -28.03 -1.69
N ALA A 370 3.56 -29.28 -2.13
CA ALA A 370 4.69 -29.86 -2.86
C ALA A 370 4.75 -29.46 -4.34
N GLY A 371 3.90 -28.53 -4.79
CA GLY A 371 3.87 -28.00 -6.15
C GLY A 371 5.24 -27.68 -6.76
N PRO A 372 6.18 -27.01 -6.05
CA PRO A 372 7.52 -26.74 -6.59
C PRO A 372 8.32 -28.00 -6.97
N LEU A 373 8.18 -29.11 -6.22
CA LEU A 373 8.86 -30.38 -6.53
C LEU A 373 8.36 -30.92 -7.87
N ALA A 374 7.04 -30.97 -8.07
CA ALA A 374 6.45 -31.43 -9.32
C ALA A 374 6.66 -30.46 -10.49
N HIS A 375 6.82 -29.16 -10.20
CA HIS A 375 7.01 -28.14 -11.23
C HIS A 375 8.43 -28.18 -11.80
N PHE A 376 9.46 -28.23 -10.93
CA PHE A 376 10.87 -28.08 -11.30
C PHE A 376 11.71 -29.37 -11.30
N ASN A 377 11.10 -30.52 -10.95
CA ASN A 377 11.77 -31.82 -10.99
C ASN A 377 10.91 -32.87 -11.70
N SER A 378 11.38 -33.39 -12.83
CA SER A 378 10.64 -34.38 -13.63
C SER A 378 10.39 -35.69 -12.90
N GLN A 379 11.27 -36.08 -11.95
CA GLN A 379 11.10 -37.29 -11.14
C GLN A 379 9.83 -37.26 -10.28
N TYR A 380 9.28 -36.07 -10.02
CA TYR A 380 8.06 -35.84 -9.24
C TYR A 380 6.82 -35.64 -10.12
N GLN A 381 6.96 -35.61 -11.45
CA GLN A 381 5.84 -35.39 -12.38
C GLN A 381 4.97 -36.63 -12.60
N SER A 382 5.52 -37.83 -12.42
CA SER A 382 4.77 -39.09 -12.48
C SER A 382 3.87 -39.32 -11.24
N VAL A 383 3.93 -38.42 -10.26
CA VAL A 383 3.26 -38.55 -8.98
C VAL A 383 1.89 -37.87 -9.01
N ARG A 384 0.87 -38.48 -8.42
CA ARG A 384 -0.50 -37.95 -8.44
C ARG A 384 -0.61 -36.73 -7.51
N ARG A 385 -1.09 -35.60 -8.06
CA ARG A 385 -1.43 -34.39 -7.28
C ARG A 385 -2.84 -34.54 -6.73
N ARG A 386 -3.03 -34.29 -5.42
CA ARG A 386 -4.38 -34.23 -4.82
C ARG A 386 -4.56 -32.88 -4.13
N CYS A 387 -5.67 -32.21 -4.44
CA CYS A 387 -6.09 -30.97 -3.79
C CYS A 387 -6.98 -31.34 -2.61
N TYR A 388 -6.59 -30.94 -1.40
CA TYR A 388 -7.45 -31.07 -0.22
C TYR A 388 -7.84 -29.69 0.27
N SER A 389 -9.14 -29.51 0.48
CA SER A 389 -9.68 -28.47 1.35
C SER A 389 -9.91 -29.09 2.73
N GLY A 390 -8.86 -29.15 3.55
CA GLY A 390 -8.93 -29.69 4.91
C GLY A 390 -7.53 -29.81 5.53
N LEU A 391 -7.44 -29.52 6.84
CA LEU A 391 -6.24 -29.72 7.65
C LEU A 391 -5.87 -31.22 7.67
N ASP A 392 -5.05 -31.67 6.74
CA ASP A 392 -4.37 -32.96 6.86
C ASP A 392 -3.27 -32.80 7.90
N ILE A 393 -3.62 -33.07 9.16
CA ILE A 393 -2.68 -33.11 10.28
C ILE A 393 -1.99 -34.47 10.26
N TRP A 394 -0.70 -34.50 9.98
CA TRP A 394 0.07 -35.75 10.01
C TRP A 394 0.72 -35.94 11.39
N PRO A 395 0.44 -37.06 12.08
CA PRO A 395 1.17 -37.40 13.30
C PRO A 395 2.63 -37.69 12.97
N ALA A 396 3.54 -37.38 13.90
CA ALA A 396 4.95 -37.73 13.76
C ALA A 396 5.20 -39.27 13.66
N VAL A 397 4.26 -40.11 14.11
CA VAL A 397 4.39 -41.59 14.15
C VAL A 397 3.39 -42.29 13.19
N ALA A 398 3.86 -43.30 12.45
CA ALA A 398 3.31 -43.90 11.20
C ALA A 398 1.88 -44.53 11.24
N PRO A 399 1.20 -44.69 10.08
CA PRO A 399 1.52 -45.67 9.01
C PRO A 399 1.92 -44.96 7.68
N PRO A 400 2.07 -45.61 6.49
CA PRO A 400 2.63 -44.94 5.31
C PRO A 400 1.66 -43.85 4.88
N SER A 401 2.02 -42.62 5.20
CA SER A 401 1.32 -41.46 4.69
C SER A 401 1.32 -41.56 3.17
N PRO A 402 0.19 -41.30 2.49
CA PRO A 402 0.16 -41.22 1.04
C PRO A 402 1.20 -40.20 0.49
N PHE A 403 1.66 -39.28 1.35
CA PHE A 403 2.68 -38.25 1.13
C PHE A 403 4.06 -38.61 1.71
N GLY A 404 4.46 -39.88 1.60
CA GLY A 404 5.69 -40.40 2.22
C GLY A 404 6.96 -39.61 1.85
N VAL A 405 6.98 -38.92 0.71
CA VAL A 405 8.16 -38.18 0.25
C VAL A 405 8.32 -36.86 1.00
N GLU A 406 7.25 -36.06 1.14
CA GLU A 406 7.33 -34.75 1.81
C GLU A 406 7.54 -34.88 3.31
N VAL A 407 6.81 -35.81 3.95
CA VAL A 407 6.98 -36.06 5.39
C VAL A 407 8.40 -36.54 5.67
N THR A 408 8.97 -37.44 4.85
CA THR A 408 10.36 -37.88 5.01
C THR A 408 11.35 -36.73 4.83
N MET A 409 11.13 -35.88 3.82
CA MET A 409 11.96 -34.71 3.57
C MET A 409 11.95 -33.72 4.75
N LEU A 410 10.77 -33.41 5.29
CA LEU A 410 10.61 -32.48 6.42
C LEU A 410 11.15 -33.07 7.74
N ARG A 411 10.95 -34.37 7.98
CA ARG A 411 11.55 -35.06 9.14
C ARG A 411 13.07 -35.10 9.06
N ARG A 412 13.62 -35.24 7.85
CA ARG A 412 15.06 -35.14 7.63
C ARG A 412 15.57 -33.73 7.89
N LEU A 413 14.89 -32.70 7.38
CA LEU A 413 15.21 -31.30 7.67
C LEU A 413 15.19 -31.02 9.19
N TRP A 414 14.18 -31.54 9.88
CA TRP A 414 14.06 -31.46 11.34
C TRP A 414 15.26 -32.13 12.03
N ALA A 415 15.46 -33.43 11.79
CA ALA A 415 16.48 -34.23 12.46
C ALA A 415 17.91 -33.73 12.22
N GLU A 416 18.21 -33.23 11.00
CA GLU A 416 19.50 -32.64 10.67
C GLU A 416 19.64 -31.19 11.16
N GLY A 417 18.58 -30.59 11.71
CA GLY A 417 18.50 -29.18 12.12
C GLY A 417 18.93 -28.88 13.56
N GLY A 418 19.51 -29.84 14.29
CA GLY A 418 20.09 -29.64 15.62
C GLY A 418 21.44 -28.91 15.58
N ARG A 419 21.85 -28.29 16.71
CA ARG A 419 23.15 -27.59 16.81
C ARG A 419 24.31 -28.47 16.36
N GLY A 420 25.13 -27.94 15.45
CA GLY A 420 26.29 -28.66 14.92
C GLY A 420 25.97 -29.80 13.97
N ARG A 421 24.71 -29.93 13.53
CA ARG A 421 24.23 -30.82 12.46
C ARG A 421 24.91 -32.19 12.44
N ARG A 422 24.40 -33.12 13.24
CA ARG A 422 24.87 -34.51 13.21
C ARG A 422 24.05 -35.29 12.18
N ALA A 423 24.72 -35.86 11.18
CA ALA A 423 24.10 -36.88 10.34
C ALA A 423 23.85 -38.12 11.22
N GLY A 424 22.60 -38.39 11.54
CA GLY A 424 22.17 -39.49 12.41
C GLY A 424 20.81 -40.05 11.97
N PRO A 425 20.31 -41.10 12.64
CA PRO A 425 18.95 -41.58 12.40
C PRO A 425 17.95 -40.43 12.59
N ILE A 426 16.82 -40.46 11.86
CA ILE A 426 15.75 -39.47 12.00
C ILE A 426 15.28 -39.47 13.45
N GLN A 427 15.55 -38.37 14.17
CA GLN A 427 15.14 -38.17 15.56
C GLN A 427 13.98 -37.17 15.59
N GLU A 428 12.96 -37.46 16.41
CA GLU A 428 11.83 -36.55 16.63
C GLU A 428 12.17 -35.45 17.64
N THR A 429 13.04 -35.77 18.61
CA THR A 429 13.52 -34.83 19.62
C THR A 429 14.93 -34.35 19.26
N LEU A 430 15.10 -33.02 19.17
CA LEU A 430 16.37 -32.36 18.91
C LEU A 430 17.25 -32.33 20.18
N PRO A 431 18.57 -32.10 20.05
CA PRO A 431 19.50 -32.06 21.18
C PRO A 431 19.07 -31.13 22.34
N MET A 432 18.43 -30.00 22.03
CA MET A 432 17.88 -29.08 23.05
C MET A 432 16.48 -29.44 23.58
N GLY A 433 15.97 -30.64 23.27
CA GLY A 433 14.71 -31.17 23.82
C GLY A 433 13.45 -30.78 23.05
N PHE A 434 13.55 -30.02 21.96
CA PHE A 434 12.41 -29.73 21.09
C PHE A 434 11.91 -30.99 20.38
N THR A 435 10.62 -31.31 20.48
CA THR A 435 10.06 -32.54 19.91
C THR A 435 9.01 -32.22 18.85
N LEU A 436 9.22 -32.68 17.61
CA LEU A 436 8.25 -32.53 16.51
C LEU A 436 7.01 -33.40 16.80
N THR A 437 5.83 -32.79 16.78
CA THR A 437 4.57 -33.49 17.10
C THR A 437 3.73 -33.77 15.87
N ARG A 438 3.58 -32.77 14.99
CA ARG A 438 2.76 -32.88 13.77
C ARG A 438 3.23 -31.95 12.67
N ILE A 439 2.94 -32.35 11.43
CA ILE A 439 3.18 -31.56 10.23
C ILE A 439 1.83 -31.31 9.56
N GLU A 440 1.65 -30.13 8.99
CA GLU A 440 0.43 -29.74 8.30
C GLU A 440 0.79 -29.01 6.99
N ALA A 441 0.19 -29.38 5.85
CA ALA A 441 0.35 -28.62 4.61
C ALA A 441 -0.44 -27.32 4.66
N ILE A 442 0.15 -26.29 4.08
CA ILE A 442 -0.49 -24.98 3.89
C ILE A 442 -1.17 -24.99 2.52
N ASP A 443 -2.45 -24.61 2.47
CA ASP A 443 -3.11 -24.29 1.20
C ASP A 443 -2.64 -22.91 0.73
N VAL A 444 -1.53 -22.92 0.00
CA VAL A 444 -0.86 -21.70 -0.43
C VAL A 444 -1.73 -21.00 -1.48
N PRO A 445 -2.03 -19.69 -1.36
CA PRO A 445 -2.78 -18.97 -2.39
C PRO A 445 -2.19 -19.18 -3.78
N ALA A 446 -3.05 -19.36 -4.79
CA ALA A 446 -2.59 -19.58 -6.16
C ALA A 446 -1.73 -18.42 -6.68
N SER A 447 -2.05 -17.18 -6.28
CA SER A 447 -1.25 -15.98 -6.57
C SER A 447 0.19 -16.11 -6.11
N ASP A 448 0.41 -16.60 -4.88
CA ASP A 448 1.73 -16.69 -4.27
C ASP A 448 2.55 -17.81 -4.91
N ARG A 449 1.91 -18.93 -5.24
CA ARG A 449 2.55 -20.02 -6.01
C ARG A 449 3.00 -19.52 -7.38
N HIS A 450 2.13 -18.81 -8.11
CA HIS A 450 2.49 -18.25 -9.42
C HIS A 450 3.58 -17.19 -9.30
N ALA A 451 3.52 -16.30 -8.31
CA ALA A 451 4.56 -15.30 -8.08
C ALA A 451 5.92 -15.95 -7.81
N PHE A 452 5.96 -16.99 -6.98
CA PHE A 452 7.18 -17.75 -6.71
C PHE A 452 7.69 -18.47 -7.98
N TYR A 453 6.84 -19.17 -8.73
CA TYR A 453 7.25 -19.87 -9.96
C TYR A 453 7.78 -18.91 -11.01
N ASN A 454 7.05 -17.82 -11.28
CA ASN A 454 7.47 -16.80 -12.22
C ASN A 454 8.81 -16.18 -11.81
N LEU A 455 9.02 -15.92 -10.52
CA LEU A 455 10.28 -15.40 -10.02
C LEU A 455 11.44 -16.37 -10.27
N VAL A 456 11.26 -17.66 -9.95
CA VAL A 456 12.28 -18.69 -10.18
C VAL A 456 12.63 -18.79 -11.66
N GLU A 457 11.63 -18.84 -12.54
CA GLU A 457 11.82 -18.94 -14.00
C GLU A 457 12.47 -17.68 -14.59
N GLN A 458 12.12 -16.49 -14.11
CA GLN A 458 12.78 -15.24 -14.49
C GLN A 458 14.24 -15.23 -14.05
N MET A 459 14.50 -15.65 -12.81
CA MET A 459 15.86 -15.74 -12.27
C MET A 459 16.70 -16.76 -13.04
N ASP A 460 16.11 -17.85 -13.55
CA ASP A 460 16.78 -18.85 -14.39
C ASP A 460 17.07 -18.32 -15.79
N SER A 461 16.07 -17.71 -16.42
CA SER A 461 16.15 -17.15 -17.78
C SER A 461 17.15 -16.02 -17.91
N ARG A 462 17.16 -15.05 -16.98
CA ARG A 462 18.12 -13.92 -16.98
C ARG A 462 19.58 -14.39 -16.92
N ARG A 463 19.82 -15.58 -16.38
CA ARG A 463 21.17 -16.14 -16.24
C ARG A 463 21.61 -16.94 -17.46
N SER A 464 20.67 -17.48 -18.23
CA SER A 464 20.96 -18.08 -19.53
C SER A 464 21.52 -17.06 -20.54
N SER A 465 21.24 -15.75 -20.35
CA SER A 465 21.76 -14.66 -21.19
C SER A 465 23.05 -14.00 -20.67
N GLY A 466 23.58 -14.41 -19.52
CA GLY A 466 24.74 -13.77 -18.86
C GLY A 466 26.07 -14.51 -19.06
N ALA A 467 27.20 -13.79 -18.94
CA ALA A 467 28.55 -14.34 -19.10
C ALA A 467 29.09 -15.14 -17.89
N ILE A 468 28.33 -15.26 -16.79
CA ILE A 468 28.74 -15.99 -15.57
C ILE A 468 27.88 -17.24 -15.42
N PRO A 469 28.38 -18.43 -15.80
CA PRO A 469 27.62 -19.67 -15.65
C PRO A 469 27.52 -20.10 -14.17
N GLY A 470 26.32 -20.46 -13.73
CA GLY A 470 26.07 -21.12 -12.44
C GLY A 470 25.17 -20.38 -11.45
N PRO A 471 24.83 -21.05 -10.32
CA PRO A 471 23.83 -20.54 -9.38
C PRO A 471 24.33 -19.42 -8.47
N PHE A 472 25.62 -19.11 -8.45
CA PHE A 472 26.20 -18.08 -7.57
C PHE A 472 27.16 -17.17 -8.32
N ASN A 473 27.30 -15.91 -7.87
CA ASN A 473 28.41 -15.07 -8.29
C ASN A 473 29.69 -15.52 -7.58
N PRO A 474 30.79 -15.82 -8.29
CA PRO A 474 32.09 -16.00 -7.65
C PRO A 474 32.79 -14.67 -7.33
N VAL A 475 32.27 -13.54 -7.84
CA VAL A 475 32.86 -12.21 -7.65
C VAL A 475 32.10 -11.47 -6.57
N TYR A 476 32.82 -11.00 -5.55
CA TYR A 476 32.24 -10.31 -4.39
C TYR A 476 32.96 -8.98 -4.15
N PRO A 477 32.26 -7.96 -3.62
CA PRO A 477 32.91 -6.80 -3.01
C PRO A 477 33.98 -7.23 -2.00
N GLY A 478 35.24 -6.84 -2.24
CA GLY A 478 36.39 -7.20 -1.41
C GLY A 478 37.06 -8.55 -1.73
N GLY A 479 36.47 -9.37 -2.62
CA GLY A 479 36.96 -10.69 -3.01
C GLY A 479 36.88 -11.75 -1.90
N ASP A 480 37.33 -12.96 -2.20
CA ASP A 480 37.43 -14.06 -1.22
C ASP A 480 38.90 -14.39 -0.91
N ARG A 481 39.58 -13.51 -0.16
CA ARG A 481 41.01 -13.66 0.14
C ARG A 481 41.35 -14.84 1.04
N THR A 482 40.37 -15.40 1.75
CA THR A 482 40.57 -16.49 2.72
C THR A 482 40.03 -17.83 2.23
N GLY A 483 39.24 -17.85 1.14
CA GLY A 483 38.50 -19.03 0.71
C GLY A 483 37.26 -19.33 1.58
N GLU A 484 36.94 -18.44 2.53
CA GLU A 484 35.85 -18.63 3.47
C GLU A 484 34.50 -18.52 2.76
N LYS A 485 34.34 -17.52 1.88
CA LYS A 485 33.07 -17.32 1.16
C LYS A 485 32.80 -18.51 0.22
N ALA A 486 33.83 -19.03 -0.44
CA ALA A 486 33.73 -20.23 -1.27
C ALA A 486 33.33 -21.47 -0.45
N ALA A 487 33.89 -21.65 0.75
CA ALA A 487 33.53 -22.76 1.63
C ALA A 487 32.09 -22.66 2.14
N VAL A 488 31.63 -21.45 2.51
CA VAL A 488 30.24 -21.18 2.89
C VAL A 488 29.29 -21.59 1.77
N PHE A 489 29.61 -21.23 0.52
CA PHE A 489 28.83 -21.68 -0.63
C PHE A 489 28.84 -23.18 -0.85
N ALA A 490 29.98 -23.85 -0.70
CA ALA A 490 30.06 -25.29 -0.86
C ALA A 490 29.09 -26.00 0.09
N GLN A 491 28.98 -25.51 1.33
CA GLN A 491 28.02 -26.03 2.31
C GLN A 491 26.57 -25.68 1.94
N LEU A 492 26.30 -24.46 1.47
CA LEU A 492 24.96 -24.08 0.99
C LEU A 492 24.51 -24.95 -0.20
N ARG A 493 25.41 -25.31 -1.13
CA ARG A 493 25.06 -26.18 -2.28
C ARG A 493 24.52 -27.54 -1.86
N ALA A 494 25.00 -28.08 -0.74
CA ALA A 494 24.53 -29.33 -0.17
C ALA A 494 23.09 -29.26 0.36
N ARG A 495 22.48 -28.06 0.43
CA ARG A 495 21.09 -27.83 0.87
C ARG A 495 20.08 -27.79 -0.27
N PHE A 496 20.55 -27.71 -1.52
CA PHE A 496 19.65 -27.58 -2.66
C PHE A 496 18.93 -28.89 -2.94
N LEU A 497 17.64 -28.75 -3.20
CA LEU A 497 16.82 -29.86 -3.64
C LEU A 497 17.26 -30.31 -5.04
N PRO A 498 17.09 -31.59 -5.40
CA PRO A 498 17.28 -32.04 -6.77
C PRO A 498 16.31 -31.32 -7.72
N ARG A 499 16.82 -30.88 -8.88
CA ARG A 499 16.09 -30.19 -9.95
C ARG A 499 16.74 -30.52 -11.28
N ASP A 500 15.94 -30.64 -12.33
CA ASP A 500 16.40 -30.97 -13.68
C ASP A 500 15.86 -30.01 -14.76
N LYS A 501 14.79 -29.27 -14.45
CA LYS A 501 14.22 -28.24 -15.33
C LYS A 501 14.81 -26.85 -15.16
N LEU A 502 15.64 -26.65 -14.13
CA LEU A 502 16.34 -25.39 -13.87
C LEU A 502 17.83 -25.59 -14.13
N GLN A 503 18.44 -24.71 -14.92
CA GLN A 503 19.86 -24.79 -15.24
C GLN A 503 20.70 -23.85 -14.36
N ASN A 504 20.15 -22.69 -14.03
CA ASN A 504 20.85 -21.59 -13.39
C ASN A 504 20.24 -21.17 -12.04
N GLN A 505 19.12 -21.78 -11.63
CA GLN A 505 18.49 -21.58 -10.33
C GLN A 505 18.36 -22.83 -9.49
N ASN A 506 18.38 -22.62 -8.17
CA ASN A 506 18.20 -23.66 -7.17
C ASN A 506 17.07 -23.31 -6.22
N ILE A 507 16.49 -24.36 -5.64
CA ILE A 507 15.48 -24.27 -4.60
C ILE A 507 15.97 -25.08 -3.41
N MET A 508 15.71 -24.61 -2.20
CA MET A 508 15.95 -25.33 -0.95
C MET A 508 14.73 -25.28 -0.04
N LEU A 509 14.73 -26.09 1.02
CA LEU A 509 13.83 -25.89 2.14
C LEU A 509 14.52 -25.10 3.25
N ALA A 510 13.78 -24.18 3.85
CA ALA A 510 14.19 -23.47 5.05
C ALA A 510 13.00 -23.25 5.99
N LEU A 511 13.31 -22.92 7.23
CA LEU A 511 12.39 -22.77 8.34
C LEU A 511 12.34 -21.31 8.80
N HIS A 512 11.16 -20.86 9.16
CA HIS A 512 10.91 -19.58 9.79
C HIS A 512 10.26 -19.80 11.15
N GLY A 513 10.95 -19.39 12.22
CA GLY A 513 10.44 -19.44 13.58
C GLY A 513 9.55 -18.24 13.88
N CYS A 514 8.30 -18.49 14.25
CA CYS A 514 7.30 -17.43 14.45
C CYS A 514 6.27 -17.81 15.54
N SER A 515 5.40 -16.87 15.91
CA SER A 515 4.27 -17.16 16.80
C SER A 515 3.11 -17.77 16.01
N HIS A 516 2.09 -18.30 16.70
CA HIS A 516 0.90 -18.84 16.05
C HIS A 516 0.17 -17.77 15.22
N GLU A 517 0.09 -16.53 15.72
CA GLU A 517 -0.56 -15.41 15.03
C GLU A 517 0.17 -15.06 13.72
N VAL A 518 1.50 -15.06 13.74
CA VAL A 518 2.33 -14.84 12.54
C VAL A 518 2.22 -16.03 11.60
N SER A 519 2.24 -17.26 12.11
CA SER A 519 2.05 -18.48 11.32
C SER A 519 0.72 -18.47 10.58
N ASP A 520 -0.37 -18.11 11.25
CA ASP A 520 -1.70 -17.98 10.66
C ASP A 520 -1.76 -16.88 9.61
N SER A 521 -1.08 -15.77 9.84
CA SER A 521 -0.99 -14.67 8.86
C SER A 521 -0.21 -15.09 7.62
N VAL A 522 0.93 -15.77 7.78
CA VAL A 522 1.71 -16.32 6.66
C VAL A 522 0.93 -17.36 5.87
N CYS A 523 0.11 -18.18 6.52
CA CYS A 523 -0.74 -19.16 5.84
C CYS A 523 -1.82 -18.51 4.97
N ARG A 524 -2.35 -17.36 5.40
CA ARG A 524 -3.40 -16.63 4.64
C ARG A 524 -2.82 -15.78 3.52
N ASP A 525 -1.72 -15.10 3.80
CA ASP A 525 -1.30 -13.92 3.03
C ASP A 525 0.17 -14.00 2.54
N GLY A 526 0.83 -15.16 2.74
CA GLY A 526 2.22 -15.37 2.37
C GLY A 526 3.22 -14.62 3.26
N PHE A 527 4.52 -14.66 2.92
CA PHE A 527 5.57 -14.00 3.71
C PHE A 527 5.56 -12.47 3.63
N ALA A 528 4.78 -11.87 2.73
CA ALA A 528 4.69 -10.41 2.59
C ALA A 528 4.11 -9.71 3.83
N VAL A 529 3.53 -10.47 4.75
CA VAL A 529 2.98 -9.97 6.01
C VAL A 529 3.97 -9.98 7.16
N VAL A 530 5.10 -10.66 7.00
CA VAL A 530 6.14 -10.71 8.03
C VAL A 530 6.94 -9.41 7.96
N PRO A 531 6.84 -8.54 8.97
CA PRO A 531 7.61 -7.30 8.98
C PRO A 531 9.10 -7.62 9.05
N TYR A 532 9.92 -6.82 8.37
CA TYR A 532 11.36 -6.89 8.56
C TYR A 532 11.71 -6.53 10.00
N ARG A 533 12.66 -7.27 10.57
CA ARG A 533 13.13 -7.02 11.93
C ARG A 533 13.74 -5.64 12.06
N ASP A 534 13.60 -5.08 13.25
CA ASP A 534 14.42 -3.97 13.71
C ASP A 534 15.86 -4.45 13.90
N GLU A 535 16.82 -3.67 13.42
CA GLU A 535 18.27 -3.92 13.52
C GLU A 535 18.82 -5.26 12.98
N PRO A 536 18.50 -5.67 11.74
CA PRO A 536 18.88 -6.98 11.21
C PRO A 536 20.39 -7.07 10.92
N TRP A 537 21.07 -8.11 11.43
CA TRP A 537 22.53 -8.24 11.43
C TRP A 537 23.15 -8.43 10.04
N PHE A 538 22.46 -9.12 9.14
CA PHE A 538 22.95 -9.48 7.81
C PHE A 538 22.18 -8.78 6.70
N GLY A 539 21.59 -7.62 7.00
CA GLY A 539 20.84 -6.79 6.05
C GLY A 539 19.33 -6.95 6.16
N ARG A 540 18.60 -6.01 5.56
CA ARG A 540 17.13 -5.95 5.56
C ARG A 540 16.57 -6.99 4.59
N GLY A 541 15.69 -7.85 5.08
CA GLY A 541 15.07 -8.93 4.31
C GLY A 541 14.34 -9.95 5.17
N LEU A 542 13.85 -11.02 4.54
CA LEU A 542 13.19 -12.14 5.18
C LEU A 542 14.22 -13.16 5.70
N TYR A 543 14.23 -13.41 7.01
CA TYR A 543 15.16 -14.32 7.67
C TYR A 543 14.58 -15.74 7.77
N LEU A 544 15.37 -16.71 7.31
CA LEU A 544 15.09 -18.14 7.28
C LEU A 544 16.35 -18.90 7.74
N THR A 545 16.18 -20.15 8.18
CA THR A 545 17.30 -21.01 8.59
C THR A 545 17.07 -22.45 8.17
N THR A 546 18.13 -23.24 7.93
CA THR A 546 18.02 -24.69 7.75
C THR A 546 18.10 -25.47 9.06
N TYR A 547 18.26 -24.78 10.19
CA TYR A 547 18.36 -25.38 11.52
C TYR A 547 17.04 -25.28 12.30
N ALA A 548 16.35 -26.41 12.43
CA ALA A 548 15.11 -26.51 13.18
C ALA A 548 15.25 -26.07 14.63
N GLU A 549 16.36 -26.41 15.29
CA GLU A 549 16.60 -26.00 16.69
C GLU A 549 16.68 -24.49 16.81
N TYR A 550 17.33 -23.81 15.86
CA TYR A 550 17.42 -22.35 15.86
C TYR A 550 16.07 -21.69 15.60
N ALA A 551 15.31 -22.22 14.63
CA ALA A 551 13.95 -21.77 14.35
C ALA A 551 13.01 -21.96 15.56
N CYS A 552 13.15 -23.07 16.29
CA CYS A 552 12.36 -23.33 17.50
C CYS A 552 12.56 -22.25 18.56
N ARG A 553 13.80 -21.80 18.78
CA ARG A 553 14.12 -20.76 19.78
C ARG A 553 13.49 -19.41 19.43
N TYR A 554 13.41 -19.09 18.15
CA TYR A 554 12.66 -17.92 17.70
C TYR A 554 11.14 -18.09 17.87
N ALA A 555 10.62 -19.28 17.58
CA ALA A 555 9.20 -19.58 17.73
C ALA A 555 8.73 -19.62 19.19
N THR A 556 9.58 -20.01 20.14
CA THR A 556 9.29 -19.89 21.58
C THR A 556 9.47 -18.47 22.11
N GLY A 557 10.04 -17.56 21.32
CA GLY A 557 10.32 -16.18 21.73
C GLY A 557 11.45 -16.08 22.75
N GLU A 558 12.45 -16.98 22.71
CA GLU A 558 13.59 -16.96 23.63
C GLU A 558 14.36 -15.63 23.60
N PHE A 559 14.38 -14.97 22.43
CA PHE A 559 15.09 -13.70 22.21
C PHE A 559 14.19 -12.47 22.40
N LYS A 560 12.96 -12.65 22.92
CA LYS A 560 12.01 -11.56 23.19
C LYS A 560 11.88 -11.35 24.70
N GLU A 561 11.49 -10.13 25.09
CA GLU A 561 11.12 -9.82 26.48
C GLU A 561 9.96 -10.71 26.96
N GLN A 562 8.98 -10.93 26.09
CA GLN A 562 7.86 -11.83 26.33
C GLN A 562 7.95 -13.05 25.41
N ARG A 563 8.01 -14.25 26.01
CA ARG A 563 7.98 -15.51 25.27
C ARG A 563 6.67 -15.67 24.51
N ASN A 564 6.72 -16.28 23.34
CA ASN A 564 5.51 -16.61 22.61
C ASN A 564 4.83 -17.79 23.33
N PRO A 565 3.52 -17.73 23.61
CA PRO A 565 2.83 -18.84 24.27
C PRO A 565 2.67 -20.05 23.33
N PRO A 566 2.68 -21.29 23.87
CA PRO A 566 2.22 -22.45 23.11
C PRO A 566 0.70 -22.41 22.91
N ASN A 567 0.19 -23.24 22.00
CA ASN A 567 -1.24 -23.47 21.84
C ASN A 567 -1.79 -24.34 23.00
N SER A 568 -3.11 -24.62 22.99
CA SER A 568 -3.77 -25.44 24.00
C SER A 568 -3.26 -26.88 24.11
N ALA A 569 -2.54 -27.39 23.10
CA ALA A 569 -1.90 -28.71 23.10
C ALA A 569 -0.44 -28.68 23.58
N GLY A 570 0.04 -27.51 24.04
CA GLY A 570 1.42 -27.29 24.48
C GLY A 570 2.41 -27.14 23.32
N GLU A 571 1.94 -26.86 22.10
CA GLU A 571 2.78 -26.81 20.90
C GLU A 571 3.08 -25.37 20.46
N HIS A 572 4.30 -25.18 19.96
CA HIS A 572 4.71 -24.03 19.14
C HIS A 572 4.71 -24.42 17.67
N VAL A 573 4.92 -23.45 16.78
CA VAL A 573 4.84 -23.65 15.32
C VAL A 573 6.03 -23.03 14.58
N LEU A 574 6.49 -23.71 13.54
CA LEU A 574 7.41 -23.21 12.52
C LEU A 574 6.71 -23.20 11.16
N ILE A 575 7.12 -22.30 10.27
CA ILE A 575 6.80 -22.40 8.84
C ILE A 575 7.98 -23.02 8.10
N ALA A 576 7.76 -24.11 7.38
CA ALA A 576 8.68 -24.60 6.37
C ALA A 576 8.30 -24.07 4.99
N ALA A 577 9.28 -23.55 4.27
CA ALA A 577 9.08 -22.88 2.99
C ALA A 577 10.07 -23.39 1.93
N PHE A 578 9.59 -23.44 0.68
CA PHE A 578 10.49 -23.55 -0.47
C PHE A 578 11.11 -22.19 -0.74
N VAL A 579 12.43 -22.13 -0.84
CA VAL A 579 13.17 -20.87 -0.99
C VAL A 579 14.02 -20.90 -2.26
N ALA A 580 13.91 -19.84 -3.04
CA ALA A 580 14.71 -19.56 -4.23
C ALA A 580 15.74 -18.45 -3.88
N PRO A 581 16.92 -18.82 -3.38
CA PRO A 581 17.86 -17.85 -2.81
C PRO A 581 18.56 -16.99 -3.87
N GLY A 582 18.46 -17.34 -5.17
CA GLY A 582 18.95 -16.48 -6.24
C GLY A 582 20.46 -16.22 -6.18
N MET A 583 20.85 -14.94 -6.25
CA MET A 583 22.23 -14.48 -6.13
C MET A 583 22.56 -14.30 -4.66
N VAL A 584 23.20 -15.31 -4.09
CA VAL A 584 23.55 -15.32 -2.67
C VAL A 584 24.89 -14.62 -2.45
N TYR A 585 25.01 -13.80 -1.41
CA TYR A 585 26.27 -13.28 -0.90
C TYR A 585 26.66 -14.08 0.36
N PRO A 586 27.79 -14.81 0.36
CA PRO A 586 28.28 -15.45 1.57
C PRO A 586 28.80 -14.38 2.53
N VAL A 587 28.28 -14.32 3.74
CA VAL A 587 28.80 -13.42 4.77
C VAL A 587 30.02 -14.07 5.43
N SER A 588 31.08 -13.30 5.63
CA SER A 588 32.27 -13.74 6.38
C SER A 588 32.86 -12.58 7.18
N ARG A 589 33.50 -12.87 8.31
CA ARG A 589 33.95 -11.84 9.26
C ARG A 589 34.96 -10.90 8.61
N LYS A 590 35.98 -11.43 7.94
CA LYS A 590 37.10 -10.64 7.37
C LYS A 590 36.66 -9.42 6.52
N PRO A 591 35.79 -9.58 5.50
CA PRO A 591 35.28 -8.46 4.72
C PRO A 591 34.11 -7.73 5.39
N ASP A 592 33.24 -8.45 6.11
CA ASP A 592 31.92 -7.93 6.46
C ASP A 592 31.82 -7.35 7.88
N TYR A 593 32.89 -7.44 8.68
CA TYR A 593 32.93 -6.90 10.03
C TYR A 593 33.93 -5.76 10.17
N THR A 594 33.62 -4.82 11.06
CA THR A 594 34.52 -3.70 11.41
C THR A 594 35.84 -4.17 12.02
N ARG A 595 35.82 -5.26 12.80
CA ARG A 595 37.01 -5.92 13.36
C ARG A 595 36.85 -7.45 13.29
N PRO A 596 37.42 -8.14 12.30
CA PRO A 596 37.00 -9.49 11.96
C PRO A 596 37.36 -10.57 12.98
N SER A 597 38.38 -10.36 13.81
CA SER A 597 38.80 -11.30 14.85
C SER A 597 38.12 -11.10 16.21
N ASN A 598 37.35 -10.01 16.39
CA ASN A 598 36.73 -9.70 17.68
C ASN A 598 35.22 -9.95 17.63
N LEU A 599 34.75 -10.76 18.57
CA LEU A 599 33.36 -11.18 18.80
C LEU A 599 32.44 -10.06 19.32
N THR A 600 32.98 -8.88 19.61
CA THR A 600 32.20 -7.69 20.03
C THR A 600 32.08 -6.66 18.90
N SER A 601 32.29 -7.06 17.65
CA SER A 601 32.32 -6.13 16.52
C SER A 601 31.06 -6.22 15.69
N SER A 602 30.58 -5.08 15.22
CA SER A 602 29.34 -5.05 14.45
C SER A 602 29.60 -5.42 12.98
N SER A 603 28.65 -6.20 12.44
CA SER A 603 28.49 -6.43 11.01
C SER A 603 28.32 -5.08 10.28
N LYS A 604 29.07 -4.88 9.20
CA LYS A 604 28.92 -3.76 8.27
C LYS A 604 27.62 -3.84 7.47
N LEU A 605 26.99 -5.02 7.46
CA LEU A 605 25.71 -5.29 6.79
C LEU A 605 24.51 -4.97 7.69
N LYS A 606 24.74 -4.69 8.98
CA LYS A 606 23.68 -4.42 9.95
C LYS A 606 22.82 -3.24 9.48
N ASP A 607 21.50 -3.47 9.42
CA ASP A 607 20.50 -2.48 8.98
C ASP A 607 20.77 -1.84 7.60
N ARG A 608 21.51 -2.54 6.73
CA ARG A 608 21.76 -2.14 5.34
C ARG A 608 20.87 -2.92 4.38
N ALA A 609 20.73 -2.40 3.17
CA ALA A 609 20.24 -3.22 2.06
C ALA A 609 21.21 -4.38 1.80
N LEU A 610 20.73 -5.43 1.14
CA LEU A 610 21.62 -6.51 0.70
C LEU A 610 22.68 -5.96 -0.27
N GLN A 611 23.81 -6.66 -0.35
CA GLN A 611 24.94 -6.26 -1.18
C GLN A 611 24.48 -6.11 -2.63
N PRO A 612 24.86 -5.02 -3.33
CA PRO A 612 24.49 -4.83 -4.72
C PRO A 612 24.85 -6.05 -5.56
N GLN A 613 23.96 -6.44 -6.49
CA GLN A 613 24.05 -7.65 -7.34
C GLN A 613 23.67 -8.96 -6.64
N PHE A 614 23.34 -8.92 -5.34
CA PHE A 614 22.89 -10.07 -4.56
C PHE A 614 21.49 -9.82 -4.03
N ASN A 615 20.64 -10.83 -4.14
CA ASN A 615 19.26 -10.80 -3.62
C ASN A 615 19.04 -11.79 -2.47
N SER A 616 20.12 -12.39 -1.98
CA SER A 616 20.14 -13.04 -0.67
C SER A 616 21.50 -12.91 0.00
N HIS A 617 21.53 -12.94 1.33
CA HIS A 617 22.75 -13.16 2.13
C HIS A 617 22.67 -14.51 2.82
N TYR A 618 23.81 -15.16 3.03
CA TYR A 618 23.89 -16.41 3.78
C TYR A 618 25.08 -16.41 4.73
N ALA A 619 24.82 -16.66 6.02
CA ALA A 619 25.81 -16.59 7.09
C ALA A 619 25.74 -17.84 7.99
N PHE A 620 26.88 -18.32 8.47
CA PHE A 620 26.92 -19.24 9.60
C PHE A 620 27.06 -18.46 10.90
N VAL A 621 26.26 -18.81 11.90
CA VAL A 621 26.18 -18.09 13.17
C VAL A 621 26.47 -19.02 14.35
N SER A 622 26.95 -18.43 15.46
CA SER A 622 27.29 -19.19 16.67
C SER A 622 26.53 -18.74 17.91
N ALA A 623 25.93 -19.69 18.62
CA ALA A 623 25.22 -19.45 19.87
C ALA A 623 26.16 -18.99 20.99
N ALA A 624 27.40 -19.50 21.00
CA ALA A 624 28.44 -19.07 21.95
C ALA A 624 28.90 -17.62 21.71
N HIS A 625 28.55 -17.05 20.55
CA HIS A 625 29.02 -15.75 20.08
C HIS A 625 27.86 -14.82 19.71
N ASN A 626 26.80 -14.86 20.52
CA ASN A 626 25.64 -13.98 20.37
C ASN A 626 25.00 -14.01 18.96
N TYR A 627 25.04 -15.16 18.28
CA TYR A 627 24.53 -15.36 16.91
C TYR A 627 25.17 -14.45 15.86
N GLU A 628 26.38 -13.94 16.13
CA GLU A 628 27.17 -13.29 15.10
C GLU A 628 27.70 -14.32 14.08
N CYS A 629 28.01 -13.83 12.88
CA CYS A 629 28.64 -14.64 11.84
C CYS A 629 30.02 -15.13 12.30
N MET A 630 30.33 -16.39 12.04
CA MET A 630 31.63 -17.00 12.35
C MET A 630 32.30 -17.54 11.09
N ASP A 631 33.60 -17.26 10.95
CA ASP A 631 34.46 -17.92 9.97
C ASP A 631 34.88 -19.30 10.51
N GLY A 632 35.16 -20.24 9.61
CA GLY A 632 35.58 -21.61 9.92
C GLY A 632 35.03 -22.66 8.96
N ALA A 633 34.18 -22.28 8.01
CA ALA A 633 33.58 -23.18 7.03
C ALA A 633 34.66 -23.84 6.17
N ARG A 634 35.74 -23.11 5.87
CA ARG A 634 36.89 -23.61 5.11
C ARG A 634 37.74 -24.63 5.89
N ASP A 635 37.75 -24.53 7.22
CA ASP A 635 38.56 -25.36 8.11
C ASP A 635 37.75 -26.58 8.62
N GLY A 636 36.53 -26.78 8.10
CA GLY A 636 35.64 -27.88 8.50
C GLY A 636 35.02 -27.70 9.89
N THR A 637 35.06 -26.48 10.44
CA THR A 637 34.43 -26.18 11.72
C THR A 637 32.94 -26.47 11.66
N VAL A 638 32.47 -27.23 12.64
CA VAL A 638 31.05 -27.52 12.81
C VAL A 638 30.35 -26.24 13.28
N MET A 639 29.49 -25.70 12.42
CA MET A 639 28.75 -24.47 12.69
C MET A 639 27.55 -24.72 13.59
N ASP A 640 27.25 -23.79 14.50
CA ASP A 640 26.08 -23.96 15.38
C ASP A 640 24.80 -23.89 14.56
N TYR A 641 24.59 -22.81 13.79
CA TYR A 641 23.42 -22.57 12.94
C TYR A 641 23.76 -21.77 11.67
N ASP A 642 22.75 -21.53 10.83
CA ASP A 642 22.83 -20.64 9.67
C ASP A 642 21.70 -19.60 9.65
N GLU A 643 21.91 -18.53 8.87
CA GLU A 643 20.88 -17.57 8.51
C GLU A 643 20.92 -17.30 7.00
N LEU A 644 19.76 -17.45 6.37
CA LEU A 644 19.48 -17.06 4.99
C LEU A 644 18.57 -15.82 5.03
N VAL A 645 19.00 -14.74 4.39
CA VAL A 645 18.24 -13.51 4.26
C VAL A 645 17.84 -13.33 2.82
N CYS A 646 16.54 -13.32 2.51
CA CYS A 646 16.03 -13.03 1.17
C CYS A 646 15.63 -11.56 1.04
N GLU A 647 15.92 -10.94 -0.10
CA GLU A 647 15.61 -9.53 -0.38
C GLU A 647 14.10 -9.26 -0.39
N ILE A 648 13.34 -10.17 -1.00
CA ILE A 648 11.89 -10.04 -1.16
C ILE A 648 11.15 -11.29 -0.69
N PRO A 649 9.93 -11.16 -0.15
CA PRO A 649 9.13 -12.29 0.31
C PRO A 649 8.84 -13.35 -0.76
N GLN A 650 8.72 -12.96 -2.03
CA GLN A 650 8.41 -13.85 -3.15
C GLN A 650 9.53 -14.86 -3.43
N GLN A 651 10.72 -14.70 -2.84
CA GLN A 651 11.76 -15.72 -2.84
C GLN A 651 11.44 -16.92 -1.95
N ALA A 652 10.41 -16.85 -1.10
CA ALA A 652 10.00 -17.93 -0.22
C ALA A 652 8.50 -18.22 -0.38
N LEU A 653 8.18 -19.50 -0.60
CA LEU A 653 6.81 -20.00 -0.68
C LEU A 653 6.52 -20.81 0.59
N PRO A 654 5.65 -20.35 1.51
CA PRO A 654 5.29 -21.13 2.69
C PRO A 654 4.58 -22.41 2.23
N ALA A 655 4.95 -23.56 2.79
CA ALA A 655 4.45 -24.85 2.32
C ALA A 655 3.91 -25.73 3.45
N TYR A 656 4.53 -25.70 4.63
CA TYR A 656 4.11 -26.54 5.75
C TYR A 656 4.19 -25.80 7.09
N ARG A 657 3.31 -26.16 8.02
CA ARG A 657 3.44 -25.87 9.44
C ARG A 657 4.03 -27.09 10.16
N LEU A 658 5.09 -26.88 10.92
CA LEU A 658 5.70 -27.89 11.76
C LEU A 658 5.43 -27.51 13.21
N TYR A 659 4.67 -28.35 13.91
CA TYR A 659 4.33 -28.14 15.30
C TYR A 659 5.27 -28.95 16.19
N PHE A 660 5.66 -28.36 17.32
CA PHE A 660 6.62 -28.97 18.22
C PHE A 660 6.37 -28.58 19.67
N ARG A 661 6.85 -29.39 20.61
CA ARG A 661 6.88 -29.06 22.04
C ARG A 661 8.28 -28.61 22.44
N ALA A 662 8.32 -27.56 23.26
CA ALA A 662 9.54 -27.12 23.93
C ALA A 662 9.89 -28.06 25.11
N PRO A 663 11.17 -28.13 25.52
CA PRO A 663 11.61 -28.92 26.68
C PRO A 663 10.96 -28.52 28.00
#